data_AF-A0A954T2B8-F1
#
_entry.id   AF-A0A954T2B8-F1
#
_cell.length_a   1.000
_cell.length_b   1.000
_cell.length_c   1.000
_cell.angle_alpha   90.00
_cell.angle_beta   90.00
_cell.angle_gamma   90.00
#
_symmetry.space_group_name_H-M   'P 1'
#
loop_
_entity.id
_entity.type
_entity.pdbx_description
1 polymer ?
#
loop_
_entity_poly.entity_id
_entity_poly.type
_entity_poly.pdbx_seq_one_letter_code
_entity_poly.pdbx_strand_id
1 'polypeptide(L)'
;AHRFRIGSQPDTPAFEILISSESISLQSGESVERLSAVSPNEWQNLQLVIDLNRRTFSGSLGTPESVTTFTDKSCFRSWSGLIDFVEFDSHESAGSPRPAIEYDNLGVQEVPIAPVSTEAPPLPESGIDYVALTNELEELTGFDGDLELQTEDSPPASPWGPGPNSVVRISSSSQSPFVNIYPAGEVGISLPNRGDYDGFGRSLTDVKTNEEGKLFVSFDFRCANDSAGGDGSWRYYLGHGPGNSAAIELFFNGHEFFRRSADNRDAVCPLTVGEWCQVQLTLNLNTKSYVGLLASSDSQVEFSGEFAAGWDGTIDYTFIDSYGHIGGVRPALDADNFVLSSARLPEFGSEPVEAASLNRDARLARVAEIRQQLSAHSPGDELKKLLEDGPCAMAYGVTEGTPHNVRMQMRGEPDQPGDEIPRGFIKVLGGNPLGPEVTGSGRLELAQWLTSPENPLTARVMVNRIWQYHFGKGLVKTPNDFGVRGIPPTHPELLDYLATQFIQSGWSVKAMHRMIMLSATYQESSVAEMPQGTGMDDLYIRFPRRRLSAEEIRDTILTVSGELDATPGEEHPFPTPTSWGYTQHGPFSAVYDHNKRSVYLMTQRLKRHPFLALFDGADPNTSTPARLGTTVPTQALFFLNDPFVHEKAEKWAARLQTNGNDES
;
A
#
# COMPACT_ATOMS: atom_id res chain seq x y z
N ALA A 1 13.10 -30.82 1.56
CA ALA A 1 13.14 -30.21 0.21
C ALA A 1 12.01 -29.19 0.13
N HIS A 2 12.26 -28.07 -0.53
CA HIS A 2 11.21 -27.16 -1.00
C HIS A 2 10.53 -27.77 -2.22
N ARG A 3 9.32 -27.32 -2.54
CA ARG A 3 8.57 -27.80 -3.71
C ARG A 3 8.18 -26.62 -4.57
N PHE A 4 8.31 -26.80 -5.87
CA PHE A 4 7.79 -25.91 -6.90
C PHE A 4 6.71 -26.65 -7.67
N ARG A 5 5.50 -26.07 -7.70
CA ARG A 5 4.31 -26.65 -8.32
C ARG A 5 3.71 -25.67 -9.31
N ILE A 6 3.21 -26.19 -10.42
CA ILE A 6 2.41 -25.46 -11.40
C ILE A 6 1.21 -26.33 -11.77
N GLY A 7 0.03 -25.75 -11.93
CA GLY A 7 -1.17 -26.50 -12.33
C GLY A 7 -2.45 -25.71 -12.14
N SER A 8 -3.57 -26.40 -11.91
CA SER A 8 -4.89 -25.77 -11.72
C SER A 8 -5.21 -25.44 -10.27
N GLN A 9 -4.82 -26.29 -9.31
CA GLN A 9 -4.93 -26.05 -7.87
C GLN A 9 -3.77 -26.75 -7.13
N PRO A 10 -3.37 -26.31 -5.92
CA PRO A 10 -2.26 -26.91 -5.16
C PRO A 10 -2.32 -28.44 -5.01
N ASP A 11 -3.53 -29.00 -4.92
CA ASP A 11 -3.77 -30.45 -4.79
C ASP A 11 -3.77 -31.21 -6.12
N THR A 12 -3.83 -30.51 -7.26
CA THR A 12 -3.80 -31.08 -8.61
C THR A 12 -2.78 -30.37 -9.51
N PRO A 13 -1.47 -30.44 -9.19
CA PRO A 13 -0.43 -29.86 -10.02
C PRO A 13 -0.28 -30.61 -11.34
N ALA A 14 0.23 -29.94 -12.37
CA ALA A 14 0.71 -30.52 -13.62
C ALA A 14 1.98 -31.35 -13.40
N PHE A 15 2.91 -30.83 -12.60
CA PHE A 15 4.12 -31.52 -12.13
C PHE A 15 4.64 -30.85 -10.85
N GLU A 16 5.57 -31.51 -10.17
CA GLU A 16 6.20 -31.02 -8.96
C GLU A 16 7.72 -31.15 -9.06
N ILE A 17 8.44 -30.10 -8.68
CA ILE A 17 9.91 -30.07 -8.62
C ILE A 17 10.33 -29.94 -7.17
N LEU A 18 11.17 -30.88 -6.72
CA LEU A 18 11.66 -30.97 -5.36
C LEU A 18 13.09 -30.42 -5.30
N ILE A 19 13.32 -29.41 -4.47
CA ILE A 19 14.60 -28.72 -4.35
C ILE A 19 15.17 -28.98 -2.95
N SER A 20 16.35 -29.59 -2.90
CA SER A 20 17.06 -29.91 -1.66
C SER A 20 18.46 -29.28 -1.67
N SER A 21 19.21 -29.45 -0.58
CA SER A 21 20.60 -28.99 -0.48
C SER A 21 21.56 -29.75 -1.40
N GLU A 22 21.14 -30.87 -1.99
CA GLU A 22 22.02 -31.77 -2.76
C GLU A 22 21.53 -32.03 -4.19
N SER A 23 20.24 -31.83 -4.46
CA SER A 23 19.66 -32.09 -5.77
C SER A 23 18.37 -31.34 -6.03
N ILE A 24 18.10 -31.17 -7.33
CA ILE A 24 16.79 -30.84 -7.86
C ILE A 24 16.23 -32.09 -8.53
N SER A 25 15.02 -32.47 -8.15
CA SER A 25 14.35 -33.67 -8.62
C SER A 25 12.97 -33.34 -9.16
N LEU A 26 12.52 -34.12 -10.13
CA LEU A 26 11.20 -34.03 -10.72
C LEU A 26 10.33 -35.16 -10.17
N GLN A 27 9.13 -34.81 -9.72
CA GLN A 27 8.09 -35.76 -9.38
C GLN A 27 7.01 -35.76 -10.46
N SER A 28 6.83 -36.92 -11.09
CA SER A 28 5.74 -37.21 -12.02
C SER A 28 5.07 -38.52 -11.60
N GLY A 29 3.80 -38.45 -11.21
CA GLY A 29 3.09 -39.56 -10.57
C GLY A 29 3.74 -40.02 -9.26
N GLU A 30 3.98 -41.31 -9.13
CA GLU A 30 4.65 -41.94 -7.96
C GLU A 30 6.17 -42.01 -8.11
N SER A 31 6.72 -41.60 -9.26
CA SER A 31 8.16 -41.62 -9.52
C SER A 31 8.81 -40.28 -9.22
N VAL A 32 9.94 -40.31 -8.52
CA VAL A 32 10.84 -39.16 -8.33
C VAL A 32 12.12 -39.43 -9.09
N GLU A 33 12.44 -38.55 -10.04
CA GLU A 33 13.64 -38.61 -10.87
C GLU A 33 14.59 -37.46 -10.48
N ARG A 34 15.86 -37.76 -10.25
CA ARG A 34 16.86 -36.72 -9.99
C ARG A 34 17.25 -36.05 -11.32
N LEU A 35 17.01 -34.75 -11.44
CA LEU A 35 17.36 -33.98 -12.64
C LEU A 35 18.82 -33.53 -12.60
N SER A 36 19.26 -32.94 -11.49
CA SER A 36 20.64 -32.48 -11.33
C SER A 36 21.10 -32.53 -9.87
N ALA A 37 22.42 -32.54 -9.67
CA ALA A 37 23.03 -32.22 -8.38
C ALA A 37 23.16 -30.70 -8.26
N VAL A 38 23.02 -30.16 -7.05
CA VAL A 38 23.21 -28.72 -6.78
C VAL A 38 24.15 -28.52 -5.61
N SER A 39 24.88 -27.41 -5.63
CA SER A 39 25.74 -26.97 -4.54
C SER A 39 25.12 -25.76 -3.84
N PRO A 40 25.24 -25.62 -2.52
CA PRO A 40 24.86 -24.38 -1.82
C PRO A 40 25.61 -23.16 -2.38
N ASN A 41 24.96 -21.98 -2.36
CA ASN A 41 25.48 -20.69 -2.84
C ASN A 41 25.76 -20.60 -4.34
N GLU A 42 25.11 -21.43 -5.16
CA GLU A 42 25.19 -21.38 -6.62
C GLU A 42 23.80 -21.10 -7.22
N TRP A 43 23.71 -20.08 -8.08
CA TRP A 43 22.48 -19.76 -8.79
C TRP A 43 22.19 -20.80 -9.86
N GLN A 44 20.97 -21.32 -9.88
CA GLN A 44 20.49 -22.30 -10.85
C GLN A 44 19.35 -21.71 -11.66
N ASN A 45 19.36 -21.92 -12.98
CA ASN A 45 18.28 -21.52 -13.87
C ASN A 45 17.48 -22.76 -14.29
N LEU A 46 16.16 -22.73 -14.05
CA LEU A 46 15.22 -23.78 -14.44
C LEU A 46 14.26 -23.22 -15.49
N GLN A 47 14.31 -23.76 -16.70
CA GLN A 47 13.41 -23.38 -17.79
C GLN A 47 12.52 -24.56 -18.15
N LEU A 48 11.24 -24.29 -18.34
CA LEU A 48 10.22 -25.30 -18.59
C LEU A 48 9.35 -24.89 -19.77
N VAL A 49 9.08 -25.86 -20.64
CA VAL A 49 8.13 -25.75 -21.76
C VAL A 49 7.04 -26.77 -21.53
N ILE A 50 5.80 -26.31 -21.36
CA ILE A 50 4.64 -27.15 -21.06
C ILE A 50 3.75 -27.19 -22.30
N ASP A 51 3.58 -28.37 -22.88
CA ASP A 51 2.61 -28.60 -23.95
C ASP A 51 1.26 -28.97 -23.33
N LEU A 52 0.36 -27.99 -23.25
CA LEU A 52 -0.98 -28.17 -22.69
C LEU A 52 -1.83 -29.18 -23.48
N ASN A 53 -1.62 -29.29 -24.80
CA ASN A 53 -2.38 -30.19 -25.67
C ASN A 53 -1.94 -31.64 -25.47
N ARG A 54 -0.63 -31.87 -25.39
CA ARG A 54 -0.06 -33.21 -25.18
C ARG A 54 0.01 -33.62 -23.71
N ARG A 55 -0.18 -32.66 -22.79
CA ARG A 55 0.02 -32.83 -21.34
C ARG A 55 1.42 -33.39 -21.02
N THR A 56 2.41 -32.82 -21.70
CA THR A 56 3.82 -33.12 -21.49
C THR A 56 4.59 -31.85 -21.21
N PHE A 57 5.76 -31.99 -20.62
CA PHE A 57 6.67 -30.88 -20.43
C PHE A 57 8.11 -31.30 -20.68
N SER A 58 8.92 -30.34 -21.08
CA SER A 58 10.36 -30.47 -21.29
C SER A 58 11.04 -29.28 -20.63
N GLY A 59 12.35 -29.36 -20.41
CA GLY A 59 13.06 -28.27 -19.78
C GLY A 59 14.55 -28.42 -19.74
N SER A 60 15.18 -27.38 -19.21
CA SER A 60 16.61 -27.31 -18.93
C SER A 60 16.80 -26.83 -17.50
N LEU A 61 17.83 -27.34 -16.86
CA LEU A 61 18.25 -26.95 -15.51
C LEU A 61 19.76 -26.81 -15.50
N GLY A 62 20.27 -25.68 -15.00
CA GLY A 62 21.69 -25.57 -14.74
C GLY A 62 22.22 -24.14 -14.68
N THR A 63 23.53 -24.04 -14.77
CA THR A 63 24.30 -22.79 -14.89
C THR A 63 24.66 -22.56 -16.36
N PRO A 64 25.18 -21.37 -16.73
CA PRO A 64 25.71 -21.14 -18.07
C PRO A 64 26.79 -22.17 -18.49
N GLU A 65 27.57 -22.68 -17.54
CA GLU A 65 28.66 -23.64 -17.80
C GLU A 65 28.18 -25.10 -17.83
N SER A 66 27.04 -25.42 -17.21
CA SER A 66 26.55 -26.79 -17.11
C SER A 66 25.02 -26.84 -17.14
N VAL A 67 24.47 -27.28 -18.27
CA VAL A 67 23.01 -27.40 -18.48
C VAL A 67 22.63 -28.87 -18.67
N THR A 68 21.67 -29.33 -17.87
CA THR A 68 21.02 -30.63 -18.03
C THR A 68 19.65 -30.43 -18.66
N THR A 69 19.34 -31.16 -19.73
CA THR A 69 18.04 -31.10 -20.40
C THR A 69 17.22 -32.37 -20.17
N PHE A 70 15.91 -32.22 -20.13
CA PHE A 70 14.96 -33.33 -20.07
C PHE A 70 13.79 -33.07 -21.03
N THR A 71 13.32 -34.12 -21.68
CA THR A 71 12.31 -34.01 -22.75
C THR A 71 11.14 -34.96 -22.50
N ASP A 72 9.97 -34.54 -22.96
CA ASP A 72 8.74 -35.35 -23.05
C ASP A 72 8.31 -36.02 -21.74
N LYS A 73 8.46 -35.31 -20.61
CA LYS A 73 7.96 -35.78 -19.31
C LYS A 73 6.44 -35.64 -19.27
N SER A 74 5.75 -36.65 -18.75
CA SER A 74 4.29 -36.62 -18.64
C SER A 74 3.83 -35.81 -17.43
N CYS A 75 2.80 -34.98 -17.60
CA CYS A 75 2.14 -34.33 -16.47
C CYS A 75 1.35 -35.35 -15.64
N PHE A 76 1.02 -34.99 -14.39
CA PHE A 76 0.13 -35.78 -13.55
C PHE A 76 -1.22 -36.02 -14.22
N ARG A 77 -1.73 -37.26 -14.13
CA ARG A 77 -3.03 -37.62 -14.71
C ARG A 77 -4.21 -36.89 -14.06
N SER A 78 -4.08 -36.53 -12.79
CA SER A 78 -5.07 -35.77 -12.02
C SER A 78 -5.19 -34.31 -12.45
N TRP A 79 -4.23 -33.80 -13.22
CA TRP A 79 -4.24 -32.42 -13.67
C TRP A 79 -5.33 -32.17 -14.73
N SER A 80 -6.07 -31.07 -14.57
CA SER A 80 -7.18 -30.68 -15.45
C SER A 80 -6.72 -30.19 -16.83
N GLY A 81 -5.44 -29.82 -16.98
CA GLY A 81 -4.89 -29.22 -18.20
C GLY A 81 -4.91 -27.69 -18.22
N LEU A 82 -5.35 -27.06 -17.12
CA LEU A 82 -5.32 -25.61 -16.92
C LEU A 82 -4.17 -25.21 -15.99
N ILE A 83 -3.52 -24.08 -16.27
CA ILE A 83 -2.53 -23.47 -15.39
C ILE A 83 -3.17 -22.22 -14.78
N ASP A 84 -3.62 -22.34 -13.53
CA ASP A 84 -4.26 -21.27 -12.76
C ASP A 84 -3.42 -20.86 -11.53
N PHE A 85 -2.36 -21.61 -11.21
CA PHE A 85 -1.44 -21.28 -10.12
C PHE A 85 0.00 -21.71 -10.40
N VAL A 86 0.92 -20.98 -9.78
CA VAL A 86 2.32 -21.35 -9.55
C VAL A 86 2.59 -21.18 -8.07
N GLU A 87 3.22 -22.16 -7.44
CA GLU A 87 3.46 -22.15 -6.00
C GLU A 87 4.85 -22.65 -5.67
N PHE A 88 5.48 -21.95 -4.73
CA PHE A 88 6.68 -22.39 -4.05
C PHE A 88 6.33 -22.60 -2.58
N ASP A 89 6.42 -23.83 -2.08
CA ASP A 89 6.05 -24.13 -0.71
C ASP A 89 7.05 -25.08 -0.04
N SER A 90 6.81 -25.27 1.26
CA SER A 90 7.54 -26.25 2.03
C SER A 90 6.59 -26.93 3.02
N HIS A 91 5.87 -27.96 2.56
CA HIS A 91 4.93 -28.71 3.38
C HIS A 91 5.56 -29.21 4.69
N GLU A 92 4.86 -29.13 5.82
CA GLU A 92 5.31 -29.67 7.11
C GLU A 92 5.60 -31.18 7.01
N SER A 93 6.86 -31.57 7.19
CA SER A 93 7.22 -32.93 7.58
C SER A 93 8.21 -32.84 8.73
N ALA A 94 7.94 -33.64 9.75
CA ALA A 94 8.58 -33.57 11.05
C ALA A 94 10.10 -33.82 10.97
N GLY A 95 10.89 -32.88 11.50
CA GLY A 95 12.13 -33.19 12.20
C GLY A 95 13.48 -32.86 11.55
N SER A 96 13.56 -32.45 10.28
CA SER A 96 14.85 -32.09 9.66
C SER A 96 14.92 -30.62 9.23
N PRO A 97 16.01 -29.88 9.56
CA PRO A 97 16.21 -28.52 9.07
C PRO A 97 16.30 -28.50 7.54
N ARG A 98 15.72 -27.47 6.92
CA ARG A 98 15.69 -27.27 5.47
C ARG A 98 16.77 -26.28 5.06
N PRO A 99 17.33 -26.38 3.84
CA PRO A 99 18.21 -25.34 3.32
C PRO A 99 17.45 -24.02 3.18
N ALA A 100 18.11 -22.90 3.49
CA ALA A 100 17.65 -21.59 3.04
C ALA A 100 17.63 -21.58 1.50
N ILE A 101 16.65 -20.89 0.92
CA ILE A 101 16.54 -20.73 -0.53
C ILE A 101 16.32 -19.26 -0.84
N GLU A 102 17.08 -18.75 -1.80
CA GLU A 102 16.91 -17.44 -2.39
C GLU A 102 16.40 -17.63 -3.82
N TYR A 103 15.48 -16.77 -4.25
CA TYR A 103 14.98 -16.72 -5.62
C TYR A 103 14.85 -15.25 -6.03
N ASP A 104 15.12 -14.96 -7.30
CA ASP A 104 15.10 -13.60 -7.85
C ASP A 104 14.02 -13.49 -8.93
N ASN A 105 14.14 -14.31 -9.99
CA ASN A 105 13.26 -14.22 -11.17
C ASN A 105 12.31 -15.43 -11.29
N LEU A 106 11.02 -15.14 -11.48
CA LEU A 106 9.99 -16.10 -11.87
C LEU A 106 9.14 -15.48 -12.98
N GLY A 107 9.03 -16.16 -14.12
CA GLY A 107 8.28 -15.69 -15.28
C GLY A 107 7.53 -16.82 -15.98
N VAL A 108 6.39 -16.48 -16.56
CA VAL A 108 5.58 -17.37 -17.40
C VAL A 108 5.22 -16.60 -18.67
N GLN A 109 5.51 -17.17 -19.84
CA GLN A 109 5.26 -16.54 -21.13
C GLN A 109 4.95 -17.59 -22.20
N GLU A 110 4.31 -17.16 -23.29
CA GLU A 110 3.97 -18.03 -24.43
C GLU A 110 5.12 -18.19 -25.43
N VAL A 111 6.10 -17.27 -25.40
CA VAL A 111 7.26 -17.27 -26.30
C VAL A 111 8.39 -18.10 -25.68
N PRO A 112 9.18 -18.86 -26.48
CA PRO A 112 10.32 -19.61 -25.95
C PRO A 112 11.30 -18.72 -25.17
N ILE A 113 11.68 -19.16 -23.97
CA ILE A 113 12.69 -18.51 -23.14
C ILE A 113 14.07 -18.81 -23.74
N ALA A 114 14.93 -17.78 -23.83
CA ALA A 114 16.29 -17.94 -24.34
C ALA A 114 17.14 -18.82 -23.39
N PRO A 115 18.19 -19.50 -23.88
CA PRO A 115 19.06 -20.33 -23.04
C PRO A 115 19.66 -19.55 -21.86
N VAL A 116 19.98 -20.27 -20.78
CA VAL A 116 20.67 -19.69 -19.61
C VAL A 116 21.97 -19.00 -20.04
N SER A 117 22.17 -17.77 -19.56
CA SER A 117 23.32 -16.92 -19.89
C SER A 117 23.66 -16.02 -18.70
N THR A 118 24.94 -15.67 -18.56
CA THR A 118 25.43 -14.57 -17.70
C THR A 118 25.56 -13.26 -18.46
N GLU A 119 25.41 -13.28 -19.79
CA GLU A 119 25.38 -12.07 -20.60
C GLU A 119 24.03 -11.38 -20.42
N ALA A 120 24.05 -10.06 -20.18
CA ALA A 120 22.84 -9.28 -20.15
C ALA A 120 22.10 -9.43 -21.50
N PRO A 121 20.77 -9.60 -21.49
CA PRO A 121 20.00 -9.64 -22.73
C PRO A 121 20.27 -8.34 -23.50
N PRO A 122 20.47 -8.40 -24.82
CA PRO A 122 20.65 -7.20 -25.60
C PRO A 122 19.41 -6.33 -25.42
N LEU A 123 19.61 -5.11 -24.92
CA LEU A 123 18.56 -4.10 -24.94
C LEU A 123 18.12 -3.92 -26.41
N PRO A 124 16.83 -3.69 -26.68
CA PRO A 124 16.38 -3.42 -28.04
C PRO A 124 17.26 -2.32 -28.64
N GLU A 125 17.76 -2.52 -29.86
CA GLU A 125 18.71 -1.62 -30.54
C GLU A 125 18.09 -0.21 -30.72
N SER A 126 18.15 0.61 -29.68
CA SER A 126 18.17 2.05 -29.82
C SER A 126 19.61 2.41 -30.18
N GLY A 127 19.84 3.25 -31.19
CA GLY A 127 21.16 3.76 -31.56
C GLY A 127 21.81 4.68 -30.52
N ILE A 128 21.55 4.46 -29.22
CA ILE A 128 21.97 5.22 -28.06
C ILE A 128 22.73 4.27 -27.13
N ASP A 129 23.94 4.64 -26.75
CA ASP A 129 24.75 3.89 -25.78
C ASP A 129 24.28 4.22 -24.36
N TYR A 130 23.31 3.44 -23.89
CA TYR A 130 22.70 3.59 -22.57
C TYR A 130 23.68 3.52 -21.42
N VAL A 131 24.65 2.61 -21.51
CA VAL A 131 25.63 2.40 -20.45
C VAL A 131 26.54 3.62 -20.36
N ALA A 132 26.99 4.14 -21.51
CA ALA A 132 27.79 5.36 -21.54
C ALA A 132 27.04 6.58 -20.98
N LEU A 133 25.77 6.78 -21.36
CA LEU A 133 24.96 7.90 -20.85
C LEU A 133 24.64 7.79 -19.36
N THR A 134 24.40 6.58 -18.87
CA THR A 134 24.14 6.36 -17.43
C THR A 134 25.40 6.62 -16.61
N ASN A 135 26.55 6.12 -17.06
CA ASN A 135 27.84 6.41 -16.41
C ASN A 135 28.17 7.91 -16.44
N GLU A 136 27.94 8.59 -17.57
CA GLU A 136 28.14 10.04 -17.68
C GLU A 136 27.19 10.81 -16.76
N LEU A 137 25.93 10.36 -16.62
CA LEU A 137 24.99 10.95 -15.67
C LEU A 137 25.45 10.76 -14.23
N GLU A 138 25.95 9.58 -13.86
CA GLU A 138 26.50 9.31 -12.53
C GLU A 138 27.75 10.15 -12.22
N GLU A 139 28.62 10.42 -13.20
CA GLU A 139 29.74 11.35 -13.03
C GLU A 139 29.29 12.81 -12.87
N LEU A 140 28.22 13.20 -13.58
CA LEU A 140 27.66 14.55 -13.55
C LEU A 140 26.62 14.76 -12.45
N THR A 141 26.24 13.73 -11.69
CA THR A 141 25.34 13.81 -10.54
C THR A 141 26.05 13.24 -9.30
N GLY A 142 25.50 13.41 -8.10
CA GLY A 142 26.14 12.96 -6.86
C GLY A 142 27.36 13.78 -6.40
N PHE A 143 27.73 14.83 -7.12
CA PHE A 143 28.66 15.86 -6.65
C PHE A 143 27.93 16.78 -5.69
N ASP A 144 28.49 16.98 -4.50
CA ASP A 144 27.87 17.78 -3.43
C ASP A 144 26.36 17.53 -3.33
N GLY A 145 25.96 16.26 -3.23
CA GLY A 145 24.55 15.89 -3.11
C GLY A 145 23.61 16.43 -4.20
N ASP A 146 24.11 16.87 -5.36
CA ASP A 146 23.37 17.58 -6.43
C ASP A 146 22.89 19.00 -6.09
N LEU A 147 23.51 19.68 -5.13
CA LEU A 147 23.19 21.07 -4.79
C LEU A 147 23.49 22.03 -5.94
N GLU A 148 24.58 21.81 -6.67
CA GLU A 148 24.95 22.58 -7.85
C GLU A 148 23.94 22.51 -9.00
N LEU A 149 23.09 21.47 -9.01
CA LEU A 149 22.02 21.29 -9.99
C LEU A 149 20.73 22.03 -9.59
N GLN A 150 20.71 22.70 -8.45
CA GLN A 150 19.55 23.41 -7.95
C GLN A 150 19.49 24.85 -8.48
N THR A 151 18.30 25.45 -8.41
CA THR A 151 18.08 26.84 -8.82
C THR A 151 18.26 27.78 -7.63
N GLU A 152 19.04 28.84 -7.78
CA GLU A 152 19.23 29.84 -6.73
C GLU A 152 17.90 30.51 -6.34
N ASP A 153 17.75 30.88 -5.07
CA ASP A 153 16.56 31.51 -4.49
C ASP A 153 15.26 30.68 -4.58
N SER A 154 15.35 29.40 -4.99
CA SER A 154 14.23 28.47 -4.96
C SER A 154 14.25 27.57 -3.73
N PRO A 155 13.11 26.96 -3.35
CA PRO A 155 13.13 25.76 -2.51
C PRO A 155 13.97 24.65 -3.16
N PRO A 156 14.56 23.74 -2.38
CA PRO A 156 15.23 22.56 -2.93
C PRO A 156 14.24 21.69 -3.72
N ALA A 157 14.72 21.08 -4.80
CA ALA A 157 13.99 20.16 -5.65
C ALA A 157 14.72 18.82 -5.75
N SER A 158 14.07 17.82 -6.37
CA SER A 158 14.59 16.45 -6.48
C SER A 158 16.07 16.43 -6.92
N PRO A 159 16.96 15.68 -6.24
CA PRO A 159 16.65 14.61 -5.28
C PRO A 159 16.23 15.08 -3.88
N TRP A 160 16.35 16.37 -3.57
CA TRP A 160 15.96 16.93 -2.29
C TRP A 160 14.49 17.34 -2.25
N GLY A 161 13.91 17.34 -1.06
CA GLY A 161 12.56 17.84 -0.80
C GLY A 161 12.55 18.75 0.44
N PRO A 162 11.87 19.90 0.39
CA PRO A 162 11.64 20.69 1.58
C PRO A 162 10.66 19.94 2.50
N GLY A 163 10.90 20.02 3.80
CA GLY A 163 9.97 19.54 4.80
C GLY A 163 8.63 20.31 4.78
N PRO A 164 7.61 19.83 5.51
CA PRO A 164 6.29 20.43 5.51
C PRO A 164 6.30 21.90 5.96
N ASN A 165 5.79 22.81 5.11
CA ASN A 165 5.76 24.25 5.36
C ASN A 165 7.13 24.92 5.58
N SER A 166 8.22 24.22 5.28
CA SER A 166 9.57 24.76 5.43
C SER A 166 9.81 25.89 4.41
N VAL A 167 10.60 26.88 4.82
CA VAL A 167 11.04 28.02 4.00
C VAL A 167 12.52 27.93 3.63
N VAL A 168 13.03 26.70 3.48
CA VAL A 168 14.40 26.41 3.00
C VAL A 168 14.63 27.01 1.60
N ARG A 169 15.85 27.48 1.36
CA ARG A 169 16.27 28.08 0.08
C ARG A 169 17.63 27.58 -0.35
N ILE A 170 17.83 27.47 -1.65
CA ILE A 170 19.15 27.35 -2.27
C ILE A 170 19.77 28.75 -2.31
N SER A 171 21.03 28.88 -1.87
CA SER A 171 21.70 30.17 -1.77
C SER A 171 23.18 30.08 -2.07
N SER A 172 23.68 31.01 -2.89
CA SER A 172 25.11 31.22 -3.12
C SER A 172 25.88 31.68 -1.88
N SER A 173 25.19 32.27 -0.90
CA SER A 173 25.79 32.66 0.39
C SER A 173 26.03 31.49 1.35
N SER A 174 25.49 30.32 1.02
CA SER A 174 25.54 29.09 1.80
C SER A 174 26.53 28.07 1.25
N GLN A 175 27.44 28.46 0.35
CA GLN A 175 28.52 27.61 -0.15
C GLN A 175 29.58 27.33 0.93
N SER A 176 29.90 26.05 1.15
CA SER A 176 30.96 25.62 2.05
C SER A 176 32.36 25.94 1.48
N PRO A 177 33.32 26.32 2.34
CA PRO A 177 34.72 26.55 1.94
C PRO A 177 35.55 25.26 1.86
N PHE A 178 35.03 24.12 2.31
CA PHE A 178 35.79 22.87 2.34
C PHE A 178 35.87 22.23 0.95
N VAL A 179 37.08 21.85 0.55
CA VAL A 179 37.37 21.37 -0.82
C VAL A 179 38.08 20.00 -0.86
N ASN A 180 38.15 19.32 0.28
CA ASN A 180 38.83 18.03 0.42
C ASN A 180 38.02 16.85 -0.14
N ILE A 181 36.68 16.98 -0.21
CA ILE A 181 35.80 15.93 -0.73
C ILE A 181 35.33 16.27 -2.14
N TYR A 182 34.92 17.52 -2.37
CA TYR A 182 34.55 18.04 -3.66
C TYR A 182 35.28 19.36 -3.94
N PRO A 183 35.52 19.71 -5.21
CA PRO A 183 35.85 21.06 -5.63
C PRO A 183 34.85 22.11 -5.13
N ALA A 184 35.28 23.36 -5.00
CA ALA A 184 34.38 24.46 -4.62
C ALA A 184 33.20 24.60 -5.59
N GLY A 185 31.98 24.59 -5.03
CA GLY A 185 30.73 24.83 -5.74
C GLY A 185 30.34 26.31 -5.84
N GLU A 186 29.09 26.57 -6.20
CA GLU A 186 28.49 27.90 -6.27
C GLU A 186 27.32 28.10 -5.30
N VAL A 187 26.64 27.04 -4.85
CA VAL A 187 25.42 27.14 -4.03
C VAL A 187 25.31 26.06 -2.96
N GLY A 188 24.77 26.44 -1.80
CA GLY A 188 24.37 25.50 -0.75
C GLY A 188 22.91 25.69 -0.32
N ILE A 189 22.53 25.04 0.79
CA ILE A 189 21.18 25.14 1.37
C ILE A 189 21.17 26.07 2.57
N SER A 190 20.21 26.99 2.62
CA SER A 190 19.97 27.92 3.73
C SER A 190 18.62 27.69 4.41
N LEU A 191 18.62 27.67 5.75
CA LEU A 191 17.46 27.56 6.62
C LEU A 191 17.41 28.77 7.56
N PRO A 192 16.24 29.37 7.82
CA PRO A 192 16.16 30.61 8.57
C PRO A 192 16.28 30.42 10.10
N ASN A 193 16.63 31.52 10.77
CA ASN A 193 16.63 31.61 12.23
C ASN A 193 15.20 31.85 12.76
N ARG A 194 14.49 30.79 13.20
CA ARG A 194 13.11 30.92 13.71
C ARG A 194 12.61 29.75 14.60
N GLY A 195 11.43 29.98 15.16
CA GLY A 195 10.67 29.08 16.04
C GLY A 195 9.94 27.93 15.33
N ASP A 196 9.58 28.13 14.07
CA ASP A 196 8.77 27.20 13.29
C ASP A 196 9.59 26.03 12.73
N TYR A 197 8.88 25.02 12.21
CA TYR A 197 9.52 23.87 11.59
C TYR A 197 10.09 24.24 10.21
N ASP A 198 11.36 23.91 10.05
CA ASP A 198 12.11 23.92 8.81
C ASP A 198 12.95 22.64 8.71
N GLY A 199 13.24 22.24 7.48
CA GLY A 199 14.05 21.05 7.20
C GLY A 199 14.01 20.67 5.73
N PHE A 200 14.94 19.81 5.33
CA PHE A 200 15.02 19.24 3.99
C PHE A 200 15.61 17.83 4.06
N GLY A 201 15.26 16.97 3.10
CA GLY A 201 15.74 15.60 3.06
C GLY A 201 15.64 14.97 1.69
N ARG A 202 16.23 13.79 1.53
CA ARG A 202 16.16 12.99 0.30
C ARG A 202 16.06 11.50 0.61
N SER A 203 15.39 10.78 -0.27
CA SER A 203 15.49 9.32 -0.33
C SER A 203 16.83 8.90 -0.90
N LEU A 204 17.35 7.79 -0.41
CA LEU A 204 18.60 7.18 -0.83
C LEU A 204 18.26 5.87 -1.54
N THR A 205 18.82 5.67 -2.72
CA THR A 205 18.70 4.43 -3.51
C THR A 205 20.04 3.73 -3.57
N ASP A 206 20.04 2.40 -3.53
CA ASP A 206 21.22 1.55 -3.68
C ASP A 206 22.39 1.90 -2.73
N VAL A 207 22.09 2.11 -1.44
CA VAL A 207 23.12 2.33 -0.42
C VAL A 207 24.01 1.08 -0.30
N LYS A 208 25.25 1.17 -0.80
CA LYS A 208 26.24 0.10 -0.76
C LYS A 208 27.27 0.35 0.35
N THR A 209 27.65 -0.71 1.05
CA THR A 209 28.82 -0.70 1.93
C THR A 209 30.05 -1.22 1.20
N ASN A 210 31.24 -0.98 1.75
CA ASN A 210 32.43 -1.73 1.33
C ASN A 210 32.38 -3.20 1.80
N GLU A 211 33.42 -3.97 1.44
CA GLU A 211 33.58 -5.38 1.83
C GLU A 211 33.60 -5.62 3.35
N GLU A 212 33.93 -4.60 4.15
CA GLU A 212 33.94 -4.67 5.61
C GLU A 212 32.60 -4.29 6.25
N GLY A 213 31.57 -3.97 5.45
CA GLY A 213 30.27 -3.49 5.93
C GLY A 213 30.31 -2.04 6.44
N LYS A 214 31.26 -1.23 5.95
CA LYS A 214 31.37 0.19 6.29
C LYS A 214 30.72 1.09 5.25
N LEU A 215 30.11 2.16 5.75
CA LEU A 215 29.52 3.24 4.97
C LEU A 215 30.14 4.56 5.43
N PHE A 216 30.57 5.40 4.50
CA PHE A 216 31.20 6.68 4.79
C PHE A 216 30.23 7.82 4.43
N VAL A 217 30.06 8.75 5.36
CA VAL A 217 29.08 9.83 5.25
C VAL A 217 29.74 11.15 5.57
N SER A 218 29.45 12.20 4.81
CA SER A 218 29.91 13.55 5.14
C SER A 218 28.87 14.60 4.82
N PHE A 219 28.91 15.70 5.56
CA PHE A 219 28.21 16.93 5.22
C PHE A 219 28.88 18.10 5.92
N ASP A 220 28.76 19.27 5.32
CA ASP A 220 29.25 20.51 5.87
C ASP A 220 28.07 21.34 6.38
N PHE A 221 28.28 22.08 7.45
CA PHE A 221 27.28 22.99 7.98
C PHE A 221 27.89 24.19 8.67
N ARG A 222 27.09 25.26 8.79
CA ARG A 222 27.39 26.43 9.60
C ARG A 222 26.13 26.96 10.25
N CYS A 223 26.16 27.16 11.57
CA CYS A 223 25.12 27.96 12.24
C CYS A 223 25.38 29.45 11.93
N ALA A 224 24.73 29.99 10.90
CA ALA A 224 25.07 31.28 10.29
C ALA A 224 24.82 32.49 11.19
N ASN A 225 23.71 32.51 11.93
CA ASN A 225 23.42 33.53 12.95
C ASN A 225 22.33 33.06 13.92
N ASP A 226 22.34 33.61 15.13
CA ASP A 226 21.41 33.33 16.21
C ASP A 226 20.66 34.60 16.68
N SER A 227 20.59 35.63 15.83
CA SER A 227 20.01 36.96 16.10
C SER A 227 18.61 36.97 16.73
N ALA A 228 17.76 35.96 16.47
CA ALA A 228 16.44 35.85 17.08
C ALA A 228 16.45 35.27 18.51
N GLY A 229 17.62 34.85 19.01
CA GLY A 229 17.85 34.21 20.31
C GLY A 229 17.31 32.77 20.40
N GLY A 230 17.67 32.04 21.46
CA GLY A 230 17.18 30.68 21.74
C GLY A 230 18.24 29.59 21.58
N ASP A 231 18.02 28.45 22.26
CA ASP A 231 18.99 27.33 22.34
C ASP A 231 18.59 26.13 21.47
N GLY A 232 17.61 26.31 20.58
CA GLY A 232 17.03 25.23 19.79
C GLY A 232 18.07 24.57 18.88
N SER A 233 18.03 23.24 18.82
CA SER A 233 18.96 22.44 18.02
C SER A 233 18.34 21.94 16.72
N TRP A 234 19.15 21.87 15.67
CA TRP A 234 18.90 21.10 14.46
C TRP A 234 19.21 19.63 14.71
N ARG A 235 18.64 18.75 13.88
CA ARG A 235 18.96 17.33 13.84
C ARG A 235 19.38 16.93 12.44
N TYR A 236 20.55 16.32 12.30
CA TYR A 236 20.90 15.50 11.14
C TYR A 236 20.48 14.06 11.40
N TYR A 237 19.85 13.43 10.40
CA TYR A 237 19.32 12.07 10.46
C TYR A 237 19.80 11.24 9.28
N LEU A 238 20.08 9.96 9.56
CA LEU A 238 20.28 8.92 8.56
C LEU A 238 19.62 7.61 9.05
N GLY A 239 18.77 6.98 8.24
CA GLY A 239 18.04 5.77 8.63
C GLY A 239 16.97 5.35 7.64
N HIS A 240 15.96 4.61 8.12
CA HIS A 240 14.80 4.18 7.33
C HIS A 240 13.67 5.20 7.42
N GLY A 241 13.29 5.74 6.26
CA GLY A 241 12.21 6.68 6.07
C GLY A 241 12.43 8.00 6.82
N PRO A 242 11.47 8.93 6.73
CA PRO A 242 11.53 10.20 7.44
C PRO A 242 11.23 10.01 8.94
N GLY A 243 12.15 9.37 9.66
CA GLY A 243 12.09 9.19 11.12
C GLY A 243 11.47 7.90 11.63
N ASN A 244 11.32 6.85 10.79
CA ASN A 244 10.74 5.58 11.24
C ASN A 244 11.73 4.75 12.07
N SER A 245 12.99 4.70 11.64
CA SER A 245 14.06 3.93 12.30
C SER A 245 15.41 4.59 12.05
N ALA A 246 15.91 5.33 13.04
CA ALA A 246 17.18 6.04 12.95
C ALA A 246 18.37 5.09 13.04
N ALA A 247 19.35 5.20 12.15
CA ALA A 247 20.68 4.66 12.39
C ALA A 247 21.52 5.68 13.18
N ILE A 248 21.59 6.90 12.65
CA ILE A 248 22.38 8.02 13.18
C ILE A 248 21.50 9.24 13.41
N GLU A 249 21.66 9.86 14.57
CA GLU A 249 21.20 11.22 14.83
C GLU A 249 22.33 12.04 15.43
N LEU A 250 22.58 13.20 14.83
CA LEU A 250 23.47 14.22 15.34
C LEU A 250 22.65 15.49 15.58
N PHE A 251 23.03 16.28 16.57
CA PHE A 251 22.32 17.52 16.87
C PHE A 251 23.32 18.66 17.00
N PHE A 252 22.91 19.86 16.58
CA PHE A 252 23.78 21.02 16.69
C PHE A 252 22.95 22.30 16.79
N ASN A 253 23.44 23.25 17.57
CA ASN A 253 22.92 24.60 17.66
C ASN A 253 24.08 25.61 17.53
N GLY A 254 23.85 26.88 17.83
CA GLY A 254 24.88 27.92 17.70
C GLY A 254 26.06 27.78 18.67
N HIS A 255 25.97 26.88 19.65
CA HIS A 255 26.90 26.82 20.78
C HIS A 255 27.49 25.44 21.05
N GLU A 256 26.83 24.37 20.64
CA GLU A 256 27.23 23.01 21.01
C GLU A 256 26.83 22.00 19.93
N PHE A 257 27.73 21.05 19.67
CA PHE A 257 27.49 19.86 18.85
C PHE A 257 27.26 18.65 19.75
N PHE A 258 26.28 17.84 19.40
CA PHE A 258 25.87 16.66 20.16
C PHE A 258 25.78 15.45 19.26
N ARG A 259 26.00 14.29 19.86
CA ARG A 259 25.80 12.99 19.21
C ARG A 259 24.73 12.19 19.95
N ARG A 260 24.00 11.33 19.22
CA ARG A 260 23.24 10.23 19.83
C ARG A 260 24.07 8.95 19.84
N SER A 261 24.24 8.32 20.99
CA SER A 261 24.81 6.97 21.11
C SER A 261 23.80 6.06 21.80
N ALA A 262 23.29 5.06 21.08
CA ALA A 262 22.10 4.31 21.48
C ALA A 262 20.93 5.26 21.80
N ASP A 263 20.60 5.48 23.07
CA ASP A 263 19.54 6.40 23.50
C ASP A 263 20.04 7.66 24.23
N ASN A 264 21.34 7.74 24.47
CA ASN A 264 21.96 8.89 25.16
C ASN A 264 22.32 9.97 24.15
N ARG A 265 22.16 11.23 24.56
CA ARG A 265 22.52 12.41 23.78
C ARG A 265 23.59 13.18 24.55
N ASP A 266 24.81 13.14 24.03
CA ASP A 266 25.98 13.68 24.71
C ASP A 266 26.52 14.89 23.93
N ALA A 267 26.90 15.92 24.66
CA ALA A 267 27.68 17.03 24.11
C ALA A 267 29.07 16.52 23.71
N VAL A 268 29.54 16.94 22.53
CA VAL A 268 30.84 16.55 21.97
C VAL A 268 31.81 17.71 22.10
N CYS A 269 31.43 18.89 21.61
CA CYS A 269 32.27 20.09 21.67
C CYS A 269 31.44 21.37 21.42
N PRO A 270 31.93 22.53 21.87
CA PRO A 270 31.31 23.80 21.56
C PRO A 270 31.41 24.15 20.07
N LEU A 271 30.47 24.95 19.60
CA LEU A 271 30.40 25.51 18.25
C LEU A 271 30.46 27.05 18.30
N THR A 272 30.98 27.65 17.23
CA THR A 272 30.97 29.09 17.02
C THR A 272 29.97 29.47 15.94
N VAL A 273 29.05 30.38 16.24
CA VAL A 273 28.14 30.96 15.23
C VAL A 273 28.97 31.62 14.12
N GLY A 274 28.68 31.29 12.88
CA GLY A 274 29.36 31.79 11.69
C GLY A 274 30.57 30.96 11.23
N GLU A 275 30.98 29.93 11.98
CA GLU A 275 32.07 29.03 11.62
C GLU A 275 31.55 27.81 10.84
N TRP A 276 32.19 27.50 9.72
CA TRP A 276 31.90 26.28 8.96
C TRP A 276 32.55 25.07 9.61
N CYS A 277 31.78 23.99 9.68
CA CYS A 277 32.20 22.69 10.21
C CYS A 277 31.92 21.60 9.19
N GLN A 278 32.85 20.66 9.04
CA GLN A 278 32.66 19.43 8.28
C GLN A 278 32.49 18.25 9.24
N VAL A 279 31.45 17.46 9.03
CA VAL A 279 31.23 16.20 9.74
C VAL A 279 31.60 15.07 8.81
N GLN A 280 32.55 14.21 9.20
CA GLN A 280 32.81 12.94 8.54
C GLN A 280 32.46 11.78 9.47
N LEU A 281 31.69 10.81 8.99
CA LEU A 281 31.33 9.60 9.72
C LEU A 281 31.80 8.35 8.98
N THR A 282 32.37 7.41 9.73
CA THR A 282 32.55 6.02 9.31
C THR A 282 31.58 5.15 10.10
N LEU A 283 30.55 4.67 9.43
CA LEU A 283 29.52 3.80 9.99
C LEU A 283 29.92 2.35 9.76
N ASN A 284 29.84 1.51 10.79
CA ASN A 284 30.00 0.06 10.68
C ASN A 284 28.65 -0.60 10.93
N LEU A 285 28.02 -1.07 9.85
CA LEU A 285 26.67 -1.65 9.91
C LEU A 285 26.69 -3.03 10.57
N ASN A 286 27.81 -3.76 10.49
CA ASN A 286 27.97 -5.07 11.13
C ASN A 286 27.99 -4.96 12.66
N THR A 287 28.69 -3.97 13.19
CA THR A 287 28.80 -3.74 14.65
C THR A 287 27.80 -2.73 15.19
N LYS A 288 26.97 -2.12 14.33
CA LYS A 288 26.00 -1.07 14.67
C LYS A 288 26.64 0.09 15.45
N SER A 289 27.81 0.53 15.00
CA SER A 289 28.60 1.58 15.64
C SER A 289 29.17 2.55 14.63
N TYR A 290 29.51 3.76 15.05
CA TYR A 290 30.15 4.76 14.20
C TYR A 290 31.30 5.46 14.90
N VAL A 291 32.25 5.92 14.10
CA VAL A 291 33.26 6.91 14.49
C VAL A 291 33.04 8.14 13.62
N GLY A 292 33.13 9.31 14.23
CA GLY A 292 32.93 10.60 13.60
C GLY A 292 34.09 11.55 13.87
N LEU A 293 34.30 12.48 12.96
CA LEU A 293 35.19 13.62 13.06
C LEU A 293 34.36 14.87 12.78
N LEU A 294 34.37 15.81 13.70
CA LEU A 294 33.91 17.17 13.46
C LEU A 294 35.15 18.06 13.30
N ALA A 295 35.27 18.73 12.16
CA ALA A 295 36.42 19.57 11.85
C ALA A 295 35.96 20.99 11.48
N SER A 296 36.68 22.00 11.96
CA SER A 296 36.59 23.39 11.54
C SER A 296 37.97 23.85 11.03
N SER A 297 38.10 25.12 10.62
CA SER A 297 39.41 25.68 10.21
C SER A 297 40.47 25.56 11.30
N ASP A 298 40.06 25.60 12.57
CA ASP A 298 40.95 25.75 13.72
C ASP A 298 40.90 24.57 14.70
N SER A 299 39.96 23.63 14.52
CA SER A 299 39.77 22.52 15.46
C SER A 299 39.35 21.21 14.78
N GLN A 300 39.71 20.09 15.40
CA GLN A 300 39.26 18.76 15.01
C GLN A 300 38.92 17.98 16.27
N VAL A 301 37.71 17.42 16.32
CA VAL A 301 37.20 16.66 17.46
C VAL A 301 36.68 15.31 16.97
N GLU A 302 37.32 14.24 17.42
CA GLU A 302 36.84 12.88 17.19
C GLU A 302 35.75 12.50 18.20
N PHE A 303 34.76 11.74 17.73
CA PHE A 303 33.70 11.17 18.55
C PHE A 303 33.30 9.79 18.03
N SER A 304 32.58 9.00 18.82
CA SER A 304 32.15 7.66 18.43
C SER A 304 30.89 7.26 19.18
N GLY A 305 30.00 6.50 18.57
CA GLY A 305 28.80 6.04 19.25
C GLY A 305 28.26 4.74 18.70
N GLU A 306 27.22 4.25 19.34
CA GLU A 306 26.39 3.16 18.84
C GLU A 306 25.20 3.72 18.06
N PHE A 307 24.71 2.96 17.09
CA PHE A 307 23.48 3.30 16.37
C PHE A 307 22.30 3.34 17.34
N ALA A 308 21.19 3.98 16.95
CA ALA A 308 20.01 4.03 17.81
C ALA A 308 19.49 2.61 18.12
N ALA A 309 19.05 2.38 19.36
CA ALA A 309 18.70 1.05 19.86
C ALA A 309 17.55 0.36 19.07
N GLY A 310 16.70 1.16 18.41
CA GLY A 310 15.57 0.69 17.61
C GLY A 310 15.86 0.55 16.11
N TRP A 311 17.11 0.67 15.66
CA TRP A 311 17.43 0.59 14.24
C TRP A 311 17.16 -0.80 13.65
N ASP A 312 16.33 -0.82 12.62
CA ASP A 312 15.82 -2.01 11.91
C ASP A 312 16.78 -2.58 10.85
N GLY A 313 17.90 -1.92 10.58
CA GLY A 313 18.90 -2.38 9.62
C GLY A 313 18.85 -1.68 8.26
N THR A 314 17.88 -0.78 8.04
CA THR A 314 17.71 -0.10 6.75
C THR A 314 18.22 1.34 6.78
N ILE A 315 18.88 1.75 5.70
CA ILE A 315 19.23 3.16 5.42
C ILE A 315 18.73 3.48 4.02
N ASP A 316 17.68 4.27 3.92
CA ASP A 316 17.05 4.69 2.66
C ASP A 316 16.66 6.18 2.67
N TYR A 317 17.02 6.92 3.72
CA TYR A 317 16.62 8.31 3.88
C TYR A 317 17.61 9.13 4.73
N THR A 318 17.82 10.39 4.36
CA THR A 318 18.61 11.37 5.14
C THR A 318 17.96 12.75 5.12
N PHE A 319 18.08 13.49 6.23
CA PHE A 319 17.56 14.86 6.33
C PHE A 319 18.30 15.69 7.39
N ILE A 320 18.11 17.02 7.31
CA ILE A 320 18.30 17.93 8.43
C ILE A 320 16.96 18.61 8.75
N ASP A 321 16.54 18.60 10.01
CA ASP A 321 15.26 19.20 10.43
C ASP A 321 15.28 19.89 11.80
N SER A 322 14.17 20.56 12.11
CA SER A 322 13.97 21.33 13.34
C SER A 322 13.65 20.49 14.57
N TYR A 323 13.56 19.16 14.46
CA TYR A 323 13.26 18.25 15.58
C TYR A 323 14.51 17.85 16.36
N GLY A 324 15.46 18.77 16.51
CA GLY A 324 16.57 18.54 17.43
C GLY A 324 16.08 18.38 18.87
N HIS A 325 16.91 17.72 19.67
CA HIS A 325 16.57 17.34 21.03
C HIS A 325 16.36 18.53 22.00
N ILE A 326 16.86 19.71 21.68
CA ILE A 326 16.58 20.96 22.38
C ILE A 326 15.57 21.76 21.57
N GLY A 327 14.40 22.01 22.16
CA GLY A 327 13.35 22.85 21.56
C GLY A 327 13.64 24.36 21.70
N GLY A 328 12.73 25.20 21.20
CA GLY A 328 12.92 26.66 21.16
C GLY A 328 13.55 27.11 19.83
N VAL A 329 13.77 28.41 19.62
CA VAL A 329 14.26 28.98 18.35
C VAL A 329 15.64 28.42 17.98
N ARG A 330 15.83 28.03 16.71
CA ARG A 330 17.09 27.52 16.17
C ARG A 330 17.86 28.63 15.46
N PRO A 331 19.21 28.59 15.45
CA PRO A 331 19.98 29.49 14.60
C PRO A 331 19.68 29.25 13.12
N ALA A 332 19.92 30.26 12.28
CA ALA A 332 19.98 30.04 10.84
C ALA A 332 21.06 29.00 10.53
N LEU A 333 20.80 28.13 9.57
CA LEU A 333 21.68 27.03 9.21
C LEU A 333 22.00 27.09 7.72
N ASP A 334 23.28 27.04 7.39
CA ASP A 334 23.75 26.72 6.06
C ASP A 334 24.26 25.27 6.05
N ALA A 335 24.02 24.53 4.98
CA ALA A 335 24.47 23.16 4.81
C ALA A 335 24.88 22.88 3.35
N ASP A 336 25.91 22.07 3.18
CA ASP A 336 26.55 21.79 1.88
C ASP A 336 27.35 20.47 1.92
N ASN A 337 28.01 20.12 0.81
CA ASN A 337 28.88 18.95 0.63
C ASN A 337 28.33 17.60 1.14
N PHE A 338 27.09 17.26 0.77
CA PHE A 338 26.46 16.00 1.23
C PHE A 338 26.98 14.76 0.49
N VAL A 339 27.56 13.82 1.25
CA VAL A 339 28.17 12.59 0.72
C VAL A 339 27.68 11.35 1.44
N LEU A 340 27.44 10.31 0.64
CA LEU A 340 27.26 8.94 1.08
C LEU A 340 28.08 8.05 0.13
N SER A 341 29.04 7.29 0.66
CA SER A 341 29.97 6.51 -0.17
C SER A 341 30.35 5.18 0.47
N SER A 342 30.53 4.15 -0.35
CA SER A 342 31.18 2.90 0.05
C SER A 342 32.71 3.04 0.11
N ALA A 343 33.28 4.03 -0.58
CA ALA A 343 34.71 4.31 -0.54
C ALA A 343 35.06 5.23 0.62
N ARG A 344 36.26 5.03 1.20
CA ARG A 344 36.76 5.88 2.28
C ARG A 344 36.91 7.32 1.79
N LEU A 345 36.41 8.27 2.58
CA LEU A 345 36.51 9.69 2.26
C LEU A 345 37.93 10.23 2.51
N PRO A 346 38.37 11.25 1.74
CA PRO A 346 39.61 11.96 2.00
C PRO A 346 39.65 12.57 3.40
N GLU A 347 40.82 12.56 4.03
CA GLU A 347 41.01 13.17 5.34
C GLU A 347 40.83 14.70 5.28
N PHE A 348 40.35 15.29 6.37
CA PHE A 348 40.21 16.74 6.45
C PHE A 348 41.56 17.44 6.22
N GLY A 349 41.58 18.46 5.36
CA GLY A 349 42.80 19.21 5.01
C GLY A 349 43.70 18.53 3.98
N SER A 350 43.26 17.43 3.35
CA SER A 350 43.92 16.89 2.16
C SER A 350 43.95 17.91 1.01
N GLU A 351 44.83 17.67 0.03
CA GLU A 351 44.90 18.51 -1.18
C GLU A 351 43.50 18.69 -1.81
N PRO A 352 43.16 19.91 -2.27
CA PRO A 352 41.88 20.18 -2.91
C PRO A 352 41.63 19.23 -4.08
N VAL A 353 40.39 18.74 -4.19
CA VAL A 353 39.97 17.99 -5.38
C VAL A 353 39.94 18.94 -6.58
N GLU A 354 40.51 18.51 -7.70
CA GLU A 354 40.50 19.31 -8.94
C GLU A 354 39.07 19.49 -9.45
N ALA A 355 38.70 20.73 -9.80
CA ALA A 355 37.40 21.05 -10.36
C ALA A 355 37.13 20.27 -11.66
N ALA A 356 35.91 19.74 -11.79
CA ALA A 356 35.44 19.20 -13.06
C ALA A 356 35.57 20.27 -14.17
N SER A 357 35.87 19.84 -15.40
CA SER A 357 36.17 20.72 -16.53
C SER A 357 34.98 21.56 -17.03
N LEU A 358 33.77 21.28 -16.54
CA LEU A 358 32.53 21.95 -16.94
C LEU A 358 32.04 22.89 -15.82
N ASN A 359 31.69 24.13 -16.19
CA ASN A 359 31.03 25.07 -15.29
C ASN A 359 29.57 24.66 -15.00
N ARG A 360 28.96 25.26 -13.97
CA ARG A 360 27.62 24.90 -13.48
C ARG A 360 26.55 24.90 -14.57
N ASP A 361 26.49 25.95 -15.39
CA ASP A 361 25.51 26.06 -16.49
C ASP A 361 25.69 24.95 -17.54
N ALA A 362 26.93 24.64 -17.92
CA ALA A 362 27.23 23.58 -18.87
C ALA A 362 26.87 22.19 -18.30
N ARG A 363 27.12 21.98 -17.01
CA ARG A 363 26.74 20.75 -16.29
C ARG A 363 25.24 20.57 -16.24
N LEU A 364 24.49 21.61 -15.85
CA LEU A 364 23.02 21.62 -15.84
C LEU A 364 22.43 21.28 -17.21
N ALA A 365 22.94 21.93 -18.26
CA ALA A 365 22.50 21.68 -19.63
C ALA A 365 22.78 20.24 -20.05
N ARG A 366 23.96 19.70 -19.73
CA ARG A 366 24.34 18.33 -20.08
C ARG A 366 23.53 17.28 -19.32
N VAL A 367 23.30 17.47 -18.02
CA VAL A 367 22.44 16.58 -17.21
C VAL A 367 21.00 16.59 -17.75
N ALA A 368 20.47 17.76 -18.11
CA ALA A 368 19.14 17.87 -18.70
C ALA A 368 19.05 17.13 -20.05
N GLU A 369 20.07 17.28 -20.90
CA GLU A 369 20.17 16.57 -22.18
C GLU A 369 20.24 15.04 -22.00
N ILE A 370 21.11 14.54 -21.12
CA ILE A 370 21.24 13.11 -20.85
C ILE A 370 19.93 12.54 -20.29
N ARG A 371 19.32 13.21 -19.30
CA ARG A 371 18.01 12.81 -18.76
C ARG A 371 16.93 12.79 -19.84
N GLN A 372 16.94 13.76 -20.75
CA GLN A 372 16.01 13.77 -21.89
C GLN A 372 16.24 12.55 -22.80
N GLN A 373 17.50 12.25 -23.15
CA GLN A 373 17.86 11.09 -23.99
C GLN A 373 17.47 9.76 -23.35
N LEU A 374 17.75 9.59 -22.05
CA LEU A 374 17.36 8.41 -21.26
C LEU A 374 15.84 8.29 -21.12
N SER A 375 15.13 9.40 -20.87
CA SER A 375 13.66 9.38 -20.73
C SER A 375 12.92 9.06 -22.02
N ALA A 376 13.47 9.45 -23.17
CA ALA A 376 12.84 9.23 -24.47
C ALA A 376 12.84 7.76 -24.91
N HIS A 377 13.61 6.89 -24.23
CA HIS A 377 13.81 5.51 -24.64
C HIS A 377 13.73 4.50 -23.46
N SER A 378 13.46 4.96 -22.24
CA SER A 378 13.58 4.16 -21.01
C SER A 378 12.79 2.85 -21.09
N PRO A 379 13.39 1.69 -20.75
CA PRO A 379 12.69 0.42 -20.50
C PRO A 379 11.58 0.56 -19.44
N GLY A 380 11.62 1.64 -18.65
CA GLY A 380 10.61 2.01 -17.68
C GLY A 380 9.23 2.31 -18.29
N ASP A 381 9.13 2.71 -19.57
CA ASP A 381 7.81 2.92 -20.19
C ASP A 381 7.08 1.60 -20.47
N GLU A 382 7.82 0.55 -20.82
CA GLU A 382 7.28 -0.80 -21.00
C GLU A 382 6.90 -1.42 -19.65
N LEU A 383 7.75 -1.28 -18.63
CA LEU A 383 7.45 -1.69 -17.25
C LEU A 383 6.27 -0.90 -16.65
N LYS A 384 6.21 0.41 -16.89
CA LYS A 384 5.12 1.28 -16.43
C LYS A 384 3.81 0.90 -17.10
N LYS A 385 3.82 0.56 -18.39
CA LYS A 385 2.65 0.05 -19.11
C LYS A 385 2.18 -1.31 -18.57
N LEU A 386 3.12 -2.22 -18.29
CA LEU A 386 2.83 -3.51 -17.64
C LEU A 386 2.30 -3.36 -16.20
N LEU A 387 2.76 -2.34 -15.46
CA LEU A 387 2.30 -2.02 -14.10
C LEU A 387 0.98 -1.24 -14.09
N GLU A 388 0.69 -0.45 -15.13
CA GLU A 388 -0.56 0.28 -15.32
C GLU A 388 -1.71 -0.67 -15.71
N ASP A 389 -1.46 -1.59 -16.64
CA ASP A 389 -2.46 -2.58 -17.08
C ASP A 389 -2.55 -3.77 -16.09
N GLY A 390 -1.53 -3.94 -15.24
CA GLY A 390 -1.35 -5.10 -14.37
C GLY A 390 -1.03 -6.38 -15.17
N PRO A 391 -0.32 -7.36 -14.59
CA PRO A 391 -0.10 -8.64 -15.28
C PRO A 391 -1.40 -9.45 -15.43
N CYS A 392 -2.46 -9.08 -14.71
CA CYS A 392 -3.78 -9.69 -14.74
C CYS A 392 -4.84 -8.72 -14.21
N ALA A 393 -6.12 -9.08 -14.39
CA ALA A 393 -7.24 -8.34 -13.82
C ALA A 393 -7.12 -8.26 -12.29
N MET A 394 -7.10 -7.04 -11.76
CA MET A 394 -6.92 -6.77 -10.33
C MET A 394 -8.26 -6.62 -9.61
N ALA A 395 -8.36 -7.15 -8.39
CA ALA A 395 -9.51 -6.95 -7.52
C ALA A 395 -9.05 -6.50 -6.13
N TYR A 396 -9.83 -5.63 -5.48
CA TYR A 396 -9.59 -5.30 -4.08
C TYR A 396 -9.85 -6.53 -3.22
N GLY A 397 -8.77 -7.08 -2.66
CA GLY A 397 -8.80 -8.20 -1.72
C GLY A 397 -8.32 -7.77 -0.34
N VAL A 398 -8.61 -8.60 0.65
CA VAL A 398 -7.99 -8.50 1.97
C VAL A 398 -7.13 -9.74 2.16
N THR A 399 -5.84 -9.56 2.41
CA THR A 399 -4.94 -10.65 2.78
C THR A 399 -4.85 -10.78 4.31
N GLU A 400 -4.47 -11.96 4.80
CA GLU A 400 -4.13 -12.16 6.21
C GLU A 400 -2.77 -11.50 6.48
N GLY A 401 -2.69 -10.72 7.57
CA GLY A 401 -1.41 -10.26 8.10
C GLY A 401 -0.83 -11.27 9.09
N THR A 402 0.32 -10.96 9.69
CA THR A 402 0.91 -11.81 10.74
C THR A 402 0.00 -11.83 11.98
N PRO A 403 -0.58 -12.99 12.33
CA PRO A 403 -1.49 -13.08 13.46
C PRO A 403 -0.73 -12.91 14.77
N HIS A 404 -1.24 -12.07 15.67
CA HIS A 404 -0.63 -11.84 16.97
C HIS A 404 -1.69 -11.50 18.02
N ASN A 405 -1.39 -11.78 19.28
CA ASN A 405 -2.16 -11.28 20.42
C ASN A 405 -1.91 -9.79 20.59
N VAL A 406 -2.90 -9.05 21.09
CA VAL A 406 -2.78 -7.60 21.32
C VAL A 406 -2.62 -7.32 22.80
N ARG A 407 -1.83 -6.32 23.17
CA ARG A 407 -1.74 -5.86 24.57
C ARG A 407 -2.84 -4.85 24.86
N MET A 408 -3.38 -4.90 26.07
CA MET A 408 -4.37 -3.93 26.53
C MET A 408 -3.73 -2.53 26.56
N GLN A 409 -4.31 -1.56 25.86
CA GLN A 409 -3.84 -0.18 25.89
C GLN A 409 -4.38 0.50 27.16
N MET A 410 -3.49 0.79 28.11
CA MET A 410 -3.89 1.38 29.39
C MET A 410 -4.46 2.77 29.15
N ARG A 411 -5.71 3.00 29.55
CA ARG A 411 -6.47 4.23 29.27
C ARG A 411 -6.65 4.55 27.78
N GLY A 412 -6.40 3.58 26.89
CA GLY A 412 -6.45 3.77 25.44
C GLY A 412 -5.16 4.36 24.84
N GLU A 413 -4.08 4.47 25.62
CA GLU A 413 -2.79 4.97 25.15
C GLU A 413 -1.97 3.83 24.50
N PRO A 414 -1.64 3.90 23.19
CA PRO A 414 -0.92 2.84 22.48
C PRO A 414 0.51 2.61 22.98
N ASP A 415 1.15 3.62 23.57
CA ASP A 415 2.51 3.60 24.12
C ASP A 415 2.58 3.04 25.55
N GLN A 416 1.43 2.77 26.18
CA GLN A 416 1.33 2.18 27.52
C GLN A 416 0.69 0.78 27.47
N PRO A 417 1.44 -0.24 27.00
CA PRO A 417 0.93 -1.60 26.91
C PRO A 417 0.80 -2.24 28.29
N GLY A 418 -0.39 -2.74 28.60
CA GLY A 418 -0.69 -3.60 29.74
C GLY A 418 -0.56 -5.09 29.39
N ASP A 419 -1.41 -5.90 30.01
CA ASP A 419 -1.42 -7.35 29.83
C ASP A 419 -1.70 -7.76 28.38
N GLU A 420 -1.05 -8.84 27.95
CA GLU A 420 -1.34 -9.46 26.66
C GLU A 420 -2.72 -10.12 26.69
N ILE A 421 -3.54 -9.79 25.70
CA ILE A 421 -4.89 -10.33 25.54
C ILE A 421 -4.86 -11.36 24.42
N PRO A 422 -5.07 -12.64 24.74
CA PRO A 422 -5.11 -13.67 23.72
C PRO A 422 -6.26 -13.41 22.75
N ARG A 423 -6.02 -13.71 21.48
CA ARG A 423 -7.08 -13.67 20.47
C ARG A 423 -8.21 -14.60 20.87
N GLY A 424 -9.44 -14.14 20.68
CA GLY A 424 -10.63 -14.84 21.14
C GLY A 424 -11.86 -13.98 20.99
N PHE A 425 -12.98 -14.54 21.43
CA PHE A 425 -14.27 -13.86 21.37
C PHE A 425 -14.63 -13.19 22.69
N ILE A 426 -15.63 -12.30 22.63
CA ILE A 426 -16.12 -11.59 23.81
C ILE A 426 -16.62 -12.61 24.84
N LYS A 427 -15.91 -12.72 25.97
CA LYS A 427 -16.17 -13.71 27.03
C LYS A 427 -17.61 -13.64 27.57
N VAL A 428 -18.17 -12.45 27.74
CA VAL A 428 -19.55 -12.28 28.24
C VAL A 428 -20.60 -12.83 27.28
N LEU A 429 -20.26 -13.02 26.00
CA LEU A 429 -21.13 -13.64 25.00
C LEU A 429 -20.86 -15.15 24.86
N GLY A 430 -20.14 -15.77 25.78
CA GLY A 430 -19.75 -17.18 25.70
C GLY A 430 -18.50 -17.44 24.85
N GLY A 431 -17.75 -16.38 24.53
CA GLY A 431 -16.52 -16.46 23.78
C GLY A 431 -15.34 -17.05 24.56
N ASN A 432 -14.56 -17.91 23.92
CA ASN A 432 -13.32 -18.44 24.46
C ASN A 432 -12.10 -17.86 23.70
N PRO A 433 -10.90 -17.89 24.32
CA PRO A 433 -9.66 -17.75 23.58
C PRO A 433 -9.62 -18.75 22.42
N LEU A 434 -9.03 -18.35 21.30
CA LEU A 434 -8.76 -19.26 20.20
C LEU A 434 -7.79 -20.35 20.66
N GLY A 435 -8.02 -21.59 20.23
CA GLY A 435 -7.13 -22.69 20.54
C GLY A 435 -5.77 -22.56 19.84
N PRO A 436 -4.73 -23.24 20.35
CA PRO A 436 -3.39 -23.19 19.78
C PRO A 436 -3.30 -23.71 18.33
N GLU A 437 -4.31 -24.46 17.87
CA GLU A 437 -4.45 -24.95 16.50
C GLU A 437 -4.80 -23.86 15.47
N VAL A 438 -5.25 -22.68 15.91
CA VAL A 438 -5.67 -21.60 15.02
C VAL A 438 -4.47 -20.80 14.54
N THR A 439 -4.07 -21.03 13.29
CA THR A 439 -2.89 -20.41 12.67
C THR A 439 -3.15 -19.05 12.04
N GLY A 440 -4.37 -18.77 11.55
CA GLY A 440 -4.76 -17.48 10.94
C GLY A 440 -5.24 -16.43 11.93
N SER A 441 -5.72 -15.26 11.49
CA SER A 441 -6.16 -14.15 12.38
C SER A 441 -7.26 -14.48 13.39
N GLY A 442 -8.06 -15.53 13.17
CA GLY A 442 -9.27 -15.82 13.93
C GLY A 442 -10.57 -15.41 13.25
N ARG A 443 -10.50 -14.80 12.04
CA ARG A 443 -11.67 -14.32 11.30
C ARG A 443 -12.59 -15.45 10.84
N LEU A 444 -12.03 -16.58 10.42
CA LEU A 444 -12.80 -17.75 10.02
C LEU A 444 -13.55 -18.33 11.22
N GLU A 445 -12.86 -18.47 12.36
CA GLU A 445 -13.41 -18.96 13.62
C GLU A 445 -14.52 -18.00 14.11
N LEU A 446 -14.34 -16.69 13.93
CA LEU A 446 -15.38 -15.71 14.23
C LEU A 446 -16.63 -15.93 13.37
N ALA A 447 -16.44 -16.14 12.06
CA ALA A 447 -17.55 -16.39 11.15
C ALA A 447 -18.29 -17.68 11.51
N GLN A 448 -17.56 -18.75 11.83
CA GLN A 448 -18.13 -20.03 12.26
C GLN A 448 -18.88 -19.90 13.59
N TRP A 449 -18.34 -19.16 14.57
CA TRP A 449 -19.01 -18.91 15.84
C TRP A 449 -20.27 -18.05 15.67
N LEU A 450 -20.23 -17.01 14.84
CA LEU A 450 -21.39 -16.16 14.55
C LEU A 450 -22.50 -16.93 13.82
N THR A 451 -22.15 -17.87 12.94
CA THR A 451 -23.09 -18.64 12.11
C THR A 451 -23.38 -20.04 12.65
N SER A 452 -22.91 -20.35 13.87
CA SER A 452 -23.17 -21.61 14.54
C SER A 452 -24.69 -21.80 14.76
N PRO A 453 -25.25 -23.00 14.53
CA PRO A 453 -26.66 -23.31 14.82
C PRO A 453 -27.04 -23.08 16.28
N GLU A 454 -26.08 -23.16 17.20
CA GLU A 454 -26.23 -22.89 18.63
C GLU A 454 -26.34 -21.39 18.94
N ASN A 455 -26.04 -20.51 17.98
CA ASN A 455 -26.22 -19.06 18.07
C ASN A 455 -27.44 -18.60 17.24
N PRO A 456 -28.64 -18.50 17.84
CA PRO A 456 -29.85 -18.12 17.11
C PRO A 456 -29.90 -16.63 16.74
N LEU A 457 -29.05 -15.79 17.33
CA LEU A 457 -29.15 -14.33 17.18
C LEU A 457 -28.89 -13.89 15.74
N THR A 458 -27.85 -14.44 15.11
CA THR A 458 -27.47 -14.10 13.73
C THR A 458 -28.60 -14.40 12.75
N ALA A 459 -29.22 -15.58 12.87
CA ALA A 459 -30.36 -15.96 12.05
C ALA A 459 -31.56 -15.03 12.28
N ARG A 460 -31.93 -14.77 13.55
CA ARG A 460 -33.03 -13.85 13.90
C ARG A 460 -32.84 -12.44 13.35
N VAL A 461 -31.63 -11.89 13.47
CA VAL A 461 -31.30 -10.56 12.93
C VAL A 461 -31.45 -10.54 11.41
N MET A 462 -30.90 -11.55 10.71
CA MET A 462 -30.93 -11.59 9.25
C MET A 462 -32.36 -11.78 8.70
N VAL A 463 -33.15 -12.70 9.25
CA VAL A 463 -34.53 -12.90 8.78
C VAL A 463 -35.43 -11.70 9.10
N ASN A 464 -35.21 -11.02 10.22
CA ASN A 464 -35.90 -9.76 10.52
C ASN A 464 -35.60 -8.68 9.48
N ARG A 465 -34.35 -8.62 9.00
CA ARG A 465 -33.93 -7.68 7.94
C ARG A 465 -34.55 -8.04 6.59
N ILE A 466 -34.56 -9.32 6.22
CA ILE A 466 -35.24 -9.81 5.01
C ILE A 466 -36.74 -9.48 5.07
N TRP A 467 -37.38 -9.74 6.21
CA TRP A 467 -38.79 -9.39 6.45
C TRP A 467 -39.03 -7.89 6.32
N GLN A 468 -38.17 -7.08 6.93
CA GLN A 468 -38.24 -5.62 6.85
C GLN A 468 -38.21 -5.10 5.42
N TYR A 469 -37.39 -5.67 4.53
CA TYR A 469 -37.37 -5.24 3.13
C TYR A 469 -38.66 -5.60 2.37
N HIS A 470 -39.30 -6.71 2.73
CA HIS A 470 -40.57 -7.16 2.12
C HIS A 470 -41.81 -6.46 2.67
N PHE A 471 -41.78 -5.98 3.92
CA PHE A 471 -42.95 -5.38 4.59
C PHE A 471 -42.74 -3.92 5.02
N GLY A 472 -41.57 -3.33 4.72
CA GLY A 472 -41.18 -1.96 5.11
C GLY A 472 -40.72 -1.83 6.57
N LYS A 473 -41.06 -2.78 7.44
CA LYS A 473 -40.67 -2.82 8.86
C LYS A 473 -40.42 -4.24 9.33
N GLY A 474 -39.43 -4.41 10.22
CA GLY A 474 -39.11 -5.71 10.82
C GLY A 474 -40.15 -6.14 11.86
N LEU A 475 -40.18 -7.45 12.16
CA LEU A 475 -40.89 -8.02 13.31
C LEU A 475 -40.35 -7.43 14.61
N VAL A 476 -39.03 -7.28 14.70
CA VAL A 476 -38.32 -6.43 15.65
C VAL A 476 -38.13 -5.06 15.00
N LYS A 477 -38.73 -4.02 15.60
CA LYS A 477 -38.73 -2.66 15.05
C LYS A 477 -37.38 -1.93 15.15
N THR A 478 -36.42 -2.50 15.90
CA THR A 478 -35.05 -2.03 16.06
C THR A 478 -34.08 -2.99 15.33
N PRO A 479 -33.84 -2.83 14.02
CA PRO A 479 -33.19 -3.88 13.21
C PRO A 479 -31.75 -4.21 13.62
N ASN A 480 -31.05 -3.28 14.27
CA ASN A 480 -29.69 -3.45 14.78
C ASN A 480 -29.63 -3.70 16.30
N ASP A 481 -30.75 -3.68 17.03
CA ASP A 481 -30.76 -3.86 18.48
C ASP A 481 -31.84 -4.87 18.90
N PHE A 482 -31.38 -6.08 19.20
CA PHE A 482 -32.17 -7.19 19.73
C PHE A 482 -31.95 -7.38 21.24
N GLY A 483 -31.19 -6.47 21.87
CA GLY A 483 -30.88 -6.52 23.29
C GLY A 483 -31.95 -5.84 24.14
N VAL A 484 -31.61 -5.60 25.42
CA VAL A 484 -32.52 -5.01 26.42
C VAL A 484 -32.96 -3.57 26.10
N ARG A 485 -32.24 -2.88 25.20
CA ARG A 485 -32.58 -1.52 24.72
C ARG A 485 -33.41 -1.55 23.43
N GLY A 486 -33.50 -2.71 22.79
CA GLY A 486 -34.34 -2.94 21.62
C GLY A 486 -35.82 -3.09 21.96
N ILE A 487 -36.65 -3.16 20.91
CA ILE A 487 -38.09 -3.40 21.04
C ILE A 487 -38.36 -4.90 20.83
N PRO A 488 -39.14 -5.57 21.69
CA PRO A 488 -39.49 -6.98 21.50
C PRO A 488 -40.16 -7.26 20.14
N PRO A 489 -40.01 -8.47 19.59
CA PRO A 489 -40.67 -8.83 18.33
C PRO A 489 -42.20 -8.79 18.50
N THR A 490 -42.89 -8.26 17.48
CA THR A 490 -44.37 -8.28 17.43
C THR A 490 -44.91 -9.71 17.33
N HIS A 491 -44.19 -10.59 16.63
CA HIS A 491 -44.54 -12.00 16.42
C HIS A 491 -43.32 -12.89 16.73
N PRO A 492 -43.05 -13.21 18.01
CA PRO A 492 -41.85 -13.97 18.42
C PRO A 492 -41.79 -15.38 17.80
N GLU A 493 -42.91 -16.11 17.80
CA GLU A 493 -42.96 -17.47 17.27
C GLU A 493 -42.69 -17.51 15.76
N LEU A 494 -43.20 -16.50 15.02
CA LEU A 494 -42.93 -16.36 13.59
C LEU A 494 -41.46 -16.06 13.33
N LEU A 495 -40.85 -15.16 14.13
CA LEU A 495 -39.43 -14.85 14.02
C LEU A 495 -38.58 -16.11 14.25
N ASP A 496 -38.91 -16.91 15.26
CA ASP A 496 -38.20 -18.16 15.58
C ASP A 496 -38.38 -19.22 14.51
N TYR A 497 -39.59 -19.35 13.96
CA TYR A 497 -39.87 -20.22 12.84
C TYR A 497 -39.03 -19.84 11.60
N LEU A 498 -39.03 -18.55 11.22
CA LEU A 498 -38.25 -18.07 10.09
C LEU A 498 -36.74 -18.25 10.30
N ALA A 499 -36.24 -17.95 11.49
CA ALA A 499 -34.82 -18.14 11.83
C ALA A 499 -34.41 -19.62 11.70
N THR A 500 -35.25 -20.53 12.19
CA THR A 500 -35.02 -21.98 12.07
C THR A 500 -35.03 -22.43 10.61
N GLN A 501 -36.00 -21.99 9.82
CA GLN A 501 -36.08 -22.29 8.39
C GLN A 501 -34.87 -21.73 7.63
N PHE A 502 -34.37 -20.56 8.01
CA PHE A 502 -33.20 -19.96 7.39
C PHE A 502 -31.95 -20.81 7.59
N ILE A 503 -31.70 -21.28 8.81
CA ILE A 503 -30.59 -22.19 9.12
C ILE A 503 -30.76 -23.52 8.35
N GLN A 504 -31.96 -24.13 8.39
CA GLN A 504 -32.25 -25.40 7.70
C GLN A 504 -32.10 -25.31 6.18
N SER A 505 -32.33 -24.13 5.59
CA SER A 505 -32.13 -23.88 4.16
C SER A 505 -30.65 -23.71 3.76
N GLY A 506 -29.71 -23.87 4.69
CA GLY A 506 -28.30 -23.58 4.47
C GLY A 506 -28.03 -22.09 4.32
N TRP A 507 -28.73 -21.25 5.09
CA TRP A 507 -28.61 -19.78 5.06
C TRP A 507 -28.98 -19.16 3.69
N SER A 508 -29.87 -19.81 2.93
CA SER A 508 -30.27 -19.36 1.61
C SER A 508 -31.25 -18.19 1.67
N VAL A 509 -30.74 -16.99 1.40
CA VAL A 509 -31.55 -15.75 1.31
C VAL A 509 -32.65 -15.88 0.24
N LYS A 510 -32.35 -16.56 -0.89
CA LYS A 510 -33.33 -16.83 -1.96
C LYS A 510 -34.48 -17.72 -1.48
N ALA A 511 -34.19 -18.76 -0.70
CA ALA A 511 -35.22 -19.63 -0.13
C ALA A 511 -36.13 -18.84 0.83
N MET A 512 -35.57 -17.96 1.65
CA MET A 512 -36.33 -17.09 2.55
C MET A 512 -37.21 -16.09 1.81
N HIS A 513 -36.69 -15.45 0.76
CA HIS A 513 -37.51 -14.58 -0.09
C HIS A 513 -38.70 -15.35 -0.69
N ARG A 514 -38.45 -16.53 -1.26
CA ARG A 514 -39.52 -17.38 -1.83
C ARG A 514 -40.56 -17.75 -0.79
N MET A 515 -40.14 -18.16 0.40
CA MET A 515 -41.04 -18.54 1.49
C MET A 515 -41.93 -17.37 1.93
N ILE A 516 -41.35 -16.18 2.11
CA ILE A 516 -42.10 -14.98 2.47
C ILE A 516 -43.07 -14.59 1.34
N MET A 517 -42.62 -14.57 0.09
CA MET A 517 -43.44 -14.16 -1.06
C MET A 517 -44.56 -15.13 -1.41
N LEU A 518 -44.45 -16.39 -0.98
CA LEU A 518 -45.50 -17.42 -1.11
C LEU A 518 -46.45 -17.47 0.10
N SER A 519 -46.21 -16.66 1.14
CA SER A 519 -47.11 -16.58 2.28
C SER A 519 -48.41 -15.85 1.93
N ALA A 520 -49.52 -16.25 2.54
CA ALA A 520 -50.79 -15.54 2.41
C ALA A 520 -50.61 -14.04 2.76
N THR A 521 -49.91 -13.74 3.86
CA THR A 521 -49.62 -12.37 4.32
C THR A 521 -48.96 -11.49 3.26
N TYR A 522 -48.03 -12.01 2.46
CA TYR A 522 -47.40 -11.23 1.38
C TYR A 522 -48.30 -11.09 0.15
N GLN A 523 -49.16 -12.07 -0.10
CA GLN A 523 -50.05 -12.12 -1.26
C GLN A 523 -51.37 -11.35 -1.05
N GLU A 524 -51.65 -10.89 0.16
CA GLU A 524 -52.79 -10.03 0.47
C GLU A 524 -52.76 -8.70 -0.30
N SER A 525 -53.95 -8.17 -0.59
CA SER A 525 -54.10 -6.92 -1.36
C SER A 525 -53.64 -5.68 -0.57
N SER A 526 -53.01 -4.72 -1.25
CA SER A 526 -52.58 -3.45 -0.67
C SER A 526 -53.61 -2.30 -0.80
N VAL A 527 -54.80 -2.57 -1.36
CA VAL A 527 -55.77 -1.54 -1.78
C VAL A 527 -56.58 -0.93 -0.62
N ALA A 528 -56.82 -1.66 0.47
CA ALA A 528 -57.71 -1.21 1.55
C ALA A 528 -57.17 0.01 2.32
N GLU A 529 -58.01 1.01 2.63
CA GLU A 529 -57.65 2.16 3.48
C GLU A 529 -57.53 1.74 4.95
N MET A 530 -56.42 2.10 5.61
CA MET A 530 -56.26 1.94 7.05
C MET A 530 -56.59 3.25 7.76
N PRO A 531 -57.40 3.22 8.84
CA PRO A 531 -57.49 4.35 9.74
C PRO A 531 -56.14 4.55 10.43
N GLN A 532 -55.52 5.72 10.24
CA GLN A 532 -54.29 6.10 10.92
C GLN A 532 -54.47 6.11 12.45
N GLY A 533 -53.44 5.74 13.19
CA GLY A 533 -53.43 5.85 14.66
C GLY A 533 -54.14 4.73 15.44
N THR A 534 -54.52 3.63 14.77
CA THR A 534 -55.25 2.50 15.40
C THR A 534 -54.37 1.43 16.05
N GLY A 535 -53.04 1.51 15.91
CA GLY A 535 -52.11 0.49 16.41
C GLY A 535 -52.16 -0.85 15.64
N MET A 536 -52.99 -0.95 14.60
CA MET A 536 -53.13 -2.16 13.77
C MET A 536 -51.98 -2.37 12.78
N ASP A 537 -51.05 -1.42 12.67
CA ASP A 537 -49.92 -1.52 11.74
C ASP A 537 -49.12 -2.81 11.99
N ASP A 538 -49.01 -3.25 13.24
CA ASP A 538 -48.21 -4.44 13.61
C ASP A 538 -48.81 -5.76 13.17
N LEU A 539 -50.03 -5.76 12.62
CA LEU A 539 -50.72 -6.97 12.16
C LEU A 539 -50.35 -7.41 10.73
N TYR A 540 -49.54 -6.63 10.01
CA TYR A 540 -49.09 -6.93 8.63
C TYR A 540 -50.21 -7.28 7.65
N ILE A 541 -51.40 -6.71 7.83
CA ILE A 541 -52.59 -7.02 7.01
C ILE A 541 -52.51 -6.50 5.56
N ARG A 542 -51.53 -5.65 5.26
CA ARG A 542 -51.22 -5.13 3.93
C ARG A 542 -49.82 -4.51 3.87
N PHE A 543 -49.28 -4.32 2.66
CA PHE A 543 -48.07 -3.54 2.47
C PHE A 543 -48.37 -2.02 2.57
N PRO A 544 -47.69 -1.25 3.46
CA PRO A 544 -47.89 0.18 3.55
C PRO A 544 -47.26 0.89 2.34
N ARG A 545 -47.96 1.88 1.76
CA ARG A 545 -47.33 2.75 0.76
C ARG A 545 -46.14 3.45 1.40
N ARG A 546 -44.96 3.28 0.81
CA ARG A 546 -43.72 3.92 1.25
C ARG A 546 -43.08 4.68 0.11
N ARG A 547 -42.19 5.60 0.48
CA ARG A 547 -41.30 6.24 -0.47
C ARG A 547 -40.27 5.23 -1.01
N LEU A 548 -39.89 5.41 -2.27
CA LEU A 548 -38.78 4.70 -2.89
C LEU A 548 -37.44 5.16 -2.31
N SER A 549 -36.48 4.24 -2.13
CA SER A 549 -35.10 4.57 -1.75
C SER A 549 -34.37 5.27 -2.90
N ALA A 550 -33.20 5.85 -2.64
CA ALA A 550 -32.37 6.47 -3.68
C ALA A 550 -32.16 5.54 -4.89
N GLU A 551 -31.73 4.30 -4.64
CA GLU A 551 -31.47 3.30 -5.67
C GLU A 551 -32.74 2.97 -6.47
N GLU A 552 -33.87 2.81 -5.79
CA GLU A 552 -35.17 2.54 -6.41
C GLU A 552 -35.66 3.72 -7.26
N ILE A 553 -35.48 4.97 -6.80
CA ILE A 553 -35.82 6.18 -7.56
C ILE A 553 -35.03 6.19 -8.86
N ARG A 554 -33.71 6.04 -8.79
CA ARG A 554 -32.83 6.09 -9.96
C ARG A 554 -33.12 4.96 -10.94
N ASP A 555 -33.24 3.73 -10.45
CA ASP A 555 -33.55 2.57 -11.29
C ASP A 555 -34.94 2.71 -11.94
N THR A 556 -35.92 3.32 -11.26
CA THR A 556 -37.25 3.60 -11.84
C THR A 556 -37.17 4.60 -12.98
N ILE A 557 -36.42 5.69 -12.82
CA ILE A 557 -36.22 6.70 -13.89
C ILE A 557 -35.64 6.02 -15.14
N LEU A 558 -34.59 5.22 -14.97
CA LEU A 558 -33.95 4.47 -16.07
C LEU A 558 -34.87 3.43 -16.69
N THR A 559 -35.68 2.74 -15.88
CA THR A 559 -36.64 1.72 -16.37
C THR A 559 -37.72 2.36 -17.23
N VAL A 560 -38.30 3.47 -16.77
CA VAL A 560 -39.39 4.16 -17.46
C VAL A 560 -38.88 4.80 -18.76
N SER A 561 -37.68 5.39 -18.75
CA SER A 561 -37.05 5.92 -19.97
C SER A 561 -36.65 4.83 -20.96
N GLY A 562 -36.54 3.57 -20.51
CA GLY A 562 -36.11 2.44 -21.32
C GLY A 562 -34.60 2.33 -21.48
N GLU A 563 -33.82 3.02 -20.64
CA GLU A 563 -32.36 3.04 -20.72
C GLU A 563 -31.67 2.17 -19.67
N LEU A 564 -32.43 1.56 -18.75
CA LEU A 564 -31.86 0.65 -17.76
C LEU A 564 -31.13 -0.52 -18.45
N ASP A 565 -29.83 -0.59 -18.25
CA ASP A 565 -29.02 -1.75 -18.62
C ASP A 565 -29.10 -2.80 -17.49
N ALA A 566 -29.69 -3.96 -17.81
CA ALA A 566 -29.89 -5.06 -16.89
C ALA A 566 -28.71 -6.05 -16.82
N THR A 567 -27.66 -5.85 -17.62
CA THR A 567 -26.45 -6.67 -17.56
C THR A 567 -25.71 -6.46 -16.23
N PRO A 568 -24.88 -7.44 -15.79
CA PRO A 568 -24.05 -7.28 -14.62
C PRO A 568 -23.16 -6.01 -14.68
N GLY A 569 -22.80 -5.50 -13.51
CA GLY A 569 -21.79 -4.44 -13.39
C GLY A 569 -20.43 -4.94 -13.87
N GLU A 570 -19.69 -4.05 -14.49
CA GLU A 570 -18.31 -4.28 -14.92
C GLU A 570 -17.37 -3.41 -14.08
N GLU A 571 -16.06 -3.49 -14.33
CA GLU A 571 -15.08 -2.67 -13.65
C GLU A 571 -15.34 -1.17 -13.84
N HIS A 572 -15.03 -0.40 -12.80
CA HIS A 572 -14.98 1.05 -12.93
C HIS A 572 -13.60 1.47 -13.40
N PRO A 573 -13.47 2.59 -14.15
CA PRO A 573 -12.19 3.09 -14.65
C PRO A 573 -11.40 3.76 -13.51
N PHE A 574 -10.98 2.94 -12.55
CA PHE A 574 -10.15 3.36 -11.44
C PHE A 574 -8.75 3.75 -11.94
N PRO A 575 -8.12 4.77 -11.32
CA PRO A 575 -6.72 5.07 -11.58
C PRO A 575 -5.85 3.89 -11.14
N THR A 576 -4.75 3.67 -11.87
CA THR A 576 -3.80 2.57 -11.63
C THR A 576 -3.08 2.73 -10.29
N PRO A 577 -2.66 1.64 -9.61
CA PRO A 577 -2.00 1.72 -8.31
C PRO A 577 -0.76 2.62 -8.29
N THR A 578 -0.02 2.70 -9.40
CA THR A 578 1.15 3.57 -9.58
C THR A 578 0.84 5.06 -9.52
N SER A 579 -0.42 5.44 -9.77
CA SER A 579 -0.91 6.82 -9.71
C SER A 579 -1.58 7.16 -8.37
N TRP A 580 -1.61 6.25 -7.40
CA TRP A 580 -2.26 6.49 -6.12
C TRP A 580 -1.41 7.39 -5.21
N GLY A 581 -1.93 8.59 -4.94
CA GLY A 581 -1.36 9.55 -3.97
C GLY A 581 -2.37 9.99 -2.90
N TYR A 582 -3.40 9.18 -2.67
CA TYR A 582 -4.54 9.58 -1.83
C TYR A 582 -4.21 9.45 -0.34
N THR A 583 -4.58 10.47 0.44
CA THR A 583 -4.43 10.49 1.89
C THR A 583 -5.78 10.70 2.57
N GLN A 584 -5.84 10.62 3.90
CA GLN A 584 -7.06 10.96 4.64
C GLN A 584 -7.49 12.43 4.39
N HIS A 585 -6.52 13.33 4.19
CA HIS A 585 -6.76 14.76 3.94
C HIS A 585 -6.94 15.09 2.45
N GLY A 586 -6.54 14.20 1.55
CA GLY A 586 -6.80 14.26 0.11
C GLY A 586 -7.37 12.93 -0.40
N PRO A 587 -8.61 12.57 -0.03
CA PRO A 587 -9.15 11.26 -0.35
C PRO A 587 -9.56 11.18 -1.81
N PHE A 588 -9.46 9.96 -2.36
CA PHE A 588 -9.99 9.63 -3.69
C PHE A 588 -11.45 10.09 -3.85
N SER A 589 -11.76 10.60 -5.03
CA SER A 589 -13.02 11.27 -5.34
C SER A 589 -13.36 11.14 -6.82
N ALA A 590 -14.20 10.18 -7.18
CA ALA A 590 -14.72 10.05 -8.53
C ALA A 590 -16.24 9.82 -8.53
N VAL A 591 -16.89 10.01 -9.68
CA VAL A 591 -18.26 9.57 -9.94
C VAL A 591 -18.24 8.94 -11.33
N TYR A 592 -18.61 7.66 -11.41
CA TYR A 592 -18.62 6.89 -12.65
C TYR A 592 -20.07 6.58 -13.03
N ASP A 593 -20.69 7.51 -13.76
CA ASP A 593 -22.09 7.36 -14.16
C ASP A 593 -22.26 6.33 -15.28
N HIS A 594 -23.28 5.48 -15.14
CA HIS A 594 -23.66 4.49 -16.15
C HIS A 594 -25.16 4.14 -16.04
N ASN A 595 -25.77 3.61 -17.08
CA ASN A 595 -27.20 3.27 -17.05
C ASN A 595 -27.53 1.88 -16.45
N LYS A 596 -26.54 1.17 -15.89
CA LYS A 596 -26.79 -0.07 -15.13
C LYS A 596 -27.52 0.19 -13.80
N ARG A 597 -28.05 -0.87 -13.20
CA ARG A 597 -28.70 -0.85 -11.87
C ARG A 597 -27.85 -0.13 -10.84
N SER A 598 -28.49 0.64 -9.97
CA SER A 598 -27.83 1.51 -8.98
C SER A 598 -26.99 0.76 -7.95
N VAL A 599 -27.19 -0.57 -7.81
CA VAL A 599 -26.34 -1.45 -6.99
C VAL A 599 -24.90 -1.53 -7.49
N TYR A 600 -24.66 -1.22 -8.77
CA TYR A 600 -23.34 -1.22 -9.38
C TYR A 600 -22.68 0.16 -9.38
N LEU A 601 -23.31 1.19 -8.81
CA LEU A 601 -22.66 2.49 -8.67
C LEU A 601 -21.51 2.39 -7.67
N MET A 602 -20.39 3.02 -8.02
CA MET A 602 -19.24 3.13 -7.13
C MET A 602 -19.64 3.81 -5.81
N THR A 603 -19.34 3.12 -4.70
CA THR A 603 -19.52 3.66 -3.36
C THR A 603 -18.17 3.99 -2.74
N GLN A 604 -17.96 5.23 -2.34
CA GLN A 604 -16.72 5.67 -1.68
C GLN A 604 -17.00 5.95 -0.21
N ARG A 605 -16.07 5.55 0.66
CA ARG A 605 -16.24 5.66 2.11
C ARG A 605 -16.32 7.12 2.58
N LEU A 606 -15.43 8.00 2.14
CA LEU A 606 -15.36 9.39 2.63
C LEU A 606 -16.22 10.38 1.83
N LYS A 607 -16.42 10.16 0.53
CA LYS A 607 -17.19 11.05 -0.36
C LYS A 607 -18.36 10.31 -1.00
N ARG A 608 -19.57 10.52 -0.46
CA ARG A 608 -20.77 9.84 -0.98
C ARG A 608 -21.11 10.31 -2.40
N HIS A 609 -21.66 9.38 -3.19
CA HIS A 609 -22.20 9.71 -4.52
C HIS A 609 -23.27 10.83 -4.39
N PRO A 610 -23.22 11.91 -5.20
CA PRO A 610 -24.11 13.07 -5.03
C PRO A 610 -25.60 12.72 -5.04
N PHE A 611 -26.04 11.93 -6.03
CA PHE A 611 -27.42 11.46 -6.11
C PHE A 611 -27.84 10.62 -4.87
N LEU A 612 -27.06 9.61 -4.49
CA LEU A 612 -27.37 8.78 -3.33
C LEU A 612 -27.41 9.63 -2.05
N ALA A 613 -26.48 10.57 -1.89
CA ALA A 613 -26.47 11.48 -0.73
C ALA A 613 -27.72 12.36 -0.66
N LEU A 614 -28.22 12.86 -1.80
CA LEU A 614 -29.40 13.72 -1.86
C LEU A 614 -30.71 12.98 -1.51
N PHE A 615 -30.80 11.69 -1.86
CA PHE A 615 -32.02 10.87 -1.71
C PHE A 615 -31.96 9.85 -0.58
N ASP A 616 -31.22 10.16 0.50
CA ASP A 616 -31.13 9.32 1.71
C ASP A 616 -30.54 7.91 1.45
N GLY A 617 -29.53 7.85 0.59
CA GLY A 617 -28.68 6.69 0.36
C GLY A 617 -27.96 6.23 1.65
N ALA A 618 -27.50 4.98 1.66
CA ALA A 618 -26.82 4.42 2.82
C ALA A 618 -25.52 5.18 3.08
N ASP A 619 -25.23 5.41 4.35
CA ASP A 619 -23.96 6.00 4.74
C ASP A 619 -22.87 4.94 4.77
N PRO A 620 -21.82 5.03 3.94
CA PRO A 620 -20.73 4.06 3.96
C PRO A 620 -19.82 4.19 5.20
N ASN A 621 -19.94 5.26 5.99
CA ASN A 621 -19.20 5.43 7.25
C ASN A 621 -19.94 4.93 8.49
N THR A 622 -21.23 4.61 8.39
CA THR A 622 -22.03 4.21 9.55
C THR A 622 -22.95 3.04 9.24
N SER A 623 -23.29 2.25 10.25
CA SER A 623 -24.27 1.18 10.06
C SER A 623 -25.65 1.78 9.79
N THR A 624 -26.26 1.41 8.66
CA THR A 624 -27.59 1.90 8.26
C THR A 624 -28.64 0.78 8.46
N PRO A 625 -29.30 0.65 9.64
CA PRO A 625 -30.32 -0.37 9.91
C PRO A 625 -31.60 -0.21 9.08
N ALA A 626 -31.98 1.03 8.80
CA ALA A 626 -33.17 1.40 8.07
C ALA A 626 -32.88 2.65 7.24
N ARG A 627 -33.52 2.78 6.08
CA ARG A 627 -33.39 3.99 5.25
C ARG A 627 -34.27 5.09 5.80
N LEU A 628 -33.72 6.30 5.88
CA LEU A 628 -34.51 7.49 6.16
C LEU A 628 -35.33 7.86 4.91
N GLY A 629 -36.48 8.48 5.11
CA GLY A 629 -37.29 9.04 4.03
C GLY A 629 -37.54 10.51 4.32
N THR A 630 -36.61 11.38 3.95
CA THR A 630 -36.74 12.82 4.16
C THR A 630 -37.40 13.46 2.95
N THR A 631 -38.27 14.46 3.17
CA THR A 631 -38.88 15.24 2.08
C THR A 631 -38.40 16.67 2.22
N VAL A 632 -37.41 17.02 1.39
CA VAL A 632 -36.76 18.35 1.43
C VAL A 632 -36.89 19.05 0.07
N PRO A 633 -36.96 20.39 0.03
CA PRO A 633 -37.09 21.14 -1.23
C PRO A 633 -36.00 20.83 -2.26
N THR A 634 -34.77 20.54 -1.83
CA THR A 634 -33.64 20.22 -2.71
C THR A 634 -33.89 18.97 -3.57
N GLN A 635 -34.55 17.95 -3.04
CA GLN A 635 -34.93 16.76 -3.80
C GLN A 635 -35.99 17.07 -4.86
N ALA A 636 -36.95 17.94 -4.56
CA ALA A 636 -37.95 18.38 -5.55
C ALA A 636 -37.31 19.22 -6.65
N LEU A 637 -36.38 20.12 -6.28
CA LEU A 637 -35.62 20.91 -7.23
C LEU A 637 -34.72 20.04 -8.13
N PHE A 638 -34.17 18.94 -7.62
CA PHE A 638 -33.43 17.99 -8.46
C PHE A 638 -34.30 17.46 -9.60
N PHE A 639 -35.51 16.99 -9.33
CA PHE A 639 -36.41 16.51 -10.39
C PHE A 639 -36.82 17.57 -11.40
N LEU A 640 -36.80 18.85 -11.01
CA LEU A 640 -37.17 19.96 -11.87
C LEU A 640 -36.03 20.50 -12.73
N ASN A 641 -34.77 20.30 -12.32
CA ASN A 641 -33.63 21.03 -12.90
C ASN A 641 -32.44 20.14 -13.29
N ASP A 642 -32.35 18.91 -12.79
CA ASP A 642 -31.15 18.10 -13.02
C ASP A 642 -31.10 17.58 -14.46
N PRO A 643 -29.97 17.74 -15.18
CA PRO A 643 -29.82 17.27 -16.56
C PRO A 643 -30.13 15.78 -16.74
N PHE A 644 -29.79 14.94 -15.74
CA PHE A 644 -30.11 13.52 -15.78
C PHE A 644 -31.62 13.30 -15.93
N VAL A 645 -32.43 14.02 -15.15
CA VAL A 645 -33.90 13.86 -15.18
C VAL A 645 -34.49 14.36 -16.49
N HIS A 646 -34.01 15.50 -17.00
CA HIS A 646 -34.46 16.04 -18.28
C HIS A 646 -34.14 15.10 -19.45
N GLU A 647 -32.91 14.57 -19.51
CA GLU A 647 -32.50 13.62 -20.55
C GLU A 647 -33.39 12.37 -20.53
N LYS A 648 -33.63 11.78 -19.34
CA LYS A 648 -34.48 10.59 -19.22
C LYS A 648 -35.94 10.88 -19.54
N ALA A 649 -36.44 12.07 -19.23
CA ALA A 649 -37.79 12.50 -19.59
C ALA A 649 -37.97 12.64 -21.12
N GLU A 650 -36.99 13.20 -21.82
CA GLU A 650 -36.99 13.30 -23.29
C GLU A 650 -37.01 11.92 -23.95
N LYS A 651 -36.17 10.99 -23.46
CA LYS A 651 -36.14 9.60 -23.93
C LYS A 651 -37.48 8.89 -23.70
N TRP A 652 -38.08 9.09 -22.53
CA TRP A 652 -39.40 8.53 -22.24
C TRP A 652 -40.48 9.10 -23.17
N ALA A 653 -40.50 10.41 -23.40
CA ALA A 653 -41.44 11.05 -24.32
C ALA A 653 -41.29 10.53 -25.76
N ALA A 654 -40.06 10.41 -26.25
CA ALA A 654 -39.77 9.84 -27.57
C ALA A 654 -40.27 8.39 -27.71
N ARG A 655 -40.11 7.59 -26.65
CA ARG A 655 -40.61 6.20 -26.60
C ARG A 655 -42.14 6.13 -26.63
N LEU A 656 -42.83 7.03 -25.93
CA LEU A 656 -44.30 7.09 -25.96
C LEU A 656 -44.82 7.48 -27.35
N GLN A 657 -44.13 8.37 -28.06
CA GLN A 657 -44.50 8.75 -29.43
C GLN A 657 -44.30 7.62 -30.45
N THR A 658 -43.27 6.79 -30.26
CA THR A 658 -43.03 5.63 -31.15
C THR A 658 -43.99 4.48 -30.86
N ASN A 659 -44.26 4.17 -29.60
CA ASN A 659 -45.18 3.09 -29.21
C ASN A 659 -46.67 3.48 -29.33
N GLY A 660 -46.99 4.78 -29.39
CA GLY A 660 -48.37 5.27 -29.53
C GLY A 660 -48.99 5.10 -30.92
N ASN A 661 -48.22 4.64 -31.92
CA ASN A 661 -48.70 4.42 -33.28
C ASN A 661 -49.08 2.96 -33.60
N ASP A 662 -48.90 2.03 -32.65
CA ASP A 662 -49.22 0.59 -32.83
C ASP A 662 -50.60 0.16 -32.27
N GLU A 663 -51.39 1.09 -31.73
CA GLU A 663 -52.80 0.87 -31.38
C GLU A 663 -53.73 1.79 -32.20
N SER A 664 -53.71 1.66 -33.53
CA SER A 664 -54.76 2.18 -34.42
C SER A 664 -55.20 1.15 -35.46
#